data_AF-A0A7V4KN62-F1
#
_entry.id   AF-A0A7V4KN62-F1
#
_cell.length_a   1.000
_cell.length_b   1.000
_cell.length_c   1.000
_cell.angle_alpha   90.00
_cell.angle_beta   90.00
_cell.angle_gamma   90.00
#
_symmetry.space_group_name_H-M   'P 1'
#
loop_
_entity.id
_entity.type
_entity.pdbx_description
1 polymer ?
#
loop_
_entity_poly.entity_id
_entity_poly.type
_entity_poly.pdbx_seq_one_letter_code
_entity_poly.pdbx_strand_id
1 'polypeptide(L)'
;MTKSGIFFDAIVPQAIQNLIQTAPNGLGDALRYVARLRQVSLGADPVGALVRHIARCEPNDLSLQELTIALQGWDYDVAPMWAAGTRPFTKERRQKVLSLLRIKRHLWPKINDTIRIPDDSQRPVVIAREHEPWYPPSIAELRSFYWQHYKAQLLPPRGRWTAEAVAALDASTNDVLSRLSSPTRPAIYQVKGLVVGHVQSGKTSHFNALISKAVDAGYRLIIVLAGTLDILRRQTQRRIDKDIVGTELLEPTGEYRTDAEWDRFVSHGGRPKDRGFVDWERLTTLADDYATLKHLRVLEFEPEDKSKPLNAPENLRTIDARLAVIKKVPRRITKLCDDLERLKKLRAVLEHVPTLIIDDESDQASINTLDPRKTGNHGRRPPTNAAIRRLLRLLPRSQYVGYTATPFANVFIDPNDAEDLFPKDFIVSLARPEGYMGVADFFDFDKEFVSGDYRSNRNAYVRDVVGPDESEDNLPKAVDLFVLSGAIKLYRESIDRARYSFRHHTMLVHHSQKTQVHEEDRAKVSAVFSDGQRYQRSIGLKRLKKLFEEDIRPVTSVRAPEAPMPRSFDQLKPYINRCIAKICETGLPVRIVNGEGQFREEIPDFEQSPVWGIIVGGTKLSRGYTVEGLTVSYYRRSTGTGDTLLQMGRWFGFRDGYRDLVRLFIGVAEPRGKRVVNLYEAFKAVCLDEEALRGELLMFSRAGGLRPHQVPPLVRQHLPWLPPAARNKMFNAEIKSRDFAGDWTEKTSAPVHEKAISGNLVAANELLKSSRLCEKVERVTFQAEGGERRAFDVLWGKARAPDVLAFLKSYRFAENKRPLYYEEAYIEGQIEKGMLKHWTILVPQPSRTEAAPVRFGGGRSLKTIVRSRVGELRFGAYSEPRHREAAAFLAGVVKLGRPSKSLASRRDEKSAVLVLYFVRERADTTGPVNVGFGIQYPGKKRGVGIIWGVKDETHPEEVLAPVAKSRSSPQRRARARPK
;
A
#
# COMPACT_ATOMS: atom_id res chain seq x y z
N MET A 1 5.80 -8.12 49.68
CA MET A 1 5.60 -9.05 48.54
C MET A 1 5.68 -10.48 49.06
N THR A 2 4.76 -11.36 48.67
CA THR A 2 4.83 -12.79 49.02
C THR A 2 6.02 -13.45 48.31
N LYS A 3 6.58 -14.54 48.84
CA LYS A 3 7.65 -15.32 48.17
C LYS A 3 7.26 -15.74 46.74
N SER A 4 5.96 -15.94 46.48
CA SER A 4 5.41 -16.22 45.15
C SER A 4 5.45 -15.01 44.21
N GLY A 5 5.17 -13.79 44.69
CA GLY A 5 5.23 -12.57 43.87
C GLY A 5 6.65 -12.25 43.41
N ILE A 6 7.65 -12.35 44.30
CA ILE A 6 9.06 -12.10 43.94
C ILE A 6 9.55 -13.08 42.86
N PHE A 7 9.05 -14.32 42.86
CA PHE A 7 9.42 -15.30 41.85
C PHE A 7 8.95 -14.90 40.45
N PHE A 8 7.67 -14.57 40.28
CA PHE A 8 7.10 -14.24 38.97
C PHE A 8 7.37 -12.79 38.52
N ASP A 9 7.52 -11.85 39.46
CA ASP A 9 7.68 -10.43 39.12
C ASP A 9 9.14 -10.02 38.90
N ALA A 10 10.10 -10.77 39.45
CA ALA A 10 11.52 -10.37 39.43
C ALA A 10 12.49 -11.48 39.02
N ILE A 11 12.30 -12.71 39.50
CA ILE A 11 13.25 -13.81 39.20
C ILE A 11 13.05 -14.33 37.79
N VAL A 12 11.80 -14.64 37.41
CA VAL A 12 11.48 -15.17 36.08
C VAL A 12 11.85 -14.19 34.97
N PRO A 13 11.40 -12.91 34.98
CA PRO A 13 11.77 -11.94 33.95
C PRO A 13 13.28 -11.82 33.75
N GLN A 14 14.03 -11.67 34.85
CA GLN A 14 15.49 -11.55 34.79
C GLN A 14 16.17 -12.83 34.27
N ALA A 15 15.69 -14.00 34.67
CA ALA A 15 16.26 -15.27 34.20
C ALA A 15 16.03 -15.47 32.69
N ILE A 16 14.84 -15.11 32.19
CA ILE A 16 14.52 -15.15 30.76
C ILE A 16 15.41 -14.16 30.01
N GLN A 17 15.53 -12.92 30.49
CA GLN A 17 16.41 -11.90 29.90
C GLN A 17 17.86 -12.39 29.80
N ASN A 18 18.39 -13.05 30.83
CA ASN A 18 19.73 -13.63 30.79
C ASN A 18 19.87 -14.77 29.76
N LEU A 19 18.80 -15.51 29.47
CA LEU A 19 18.81 -16.57 28.44
C LEU A 19 18.74 -16.02 27.03
N ILE A 20 17.95 -14.95 26.82
CA ILE A 20 17.89 -14.25 25.53
C ILE A 20 19.31 -13.85 25.09
N GLN A 21 20.15 -13.42 26.05
CA GLN A 21 21.55 -13.01 25.83
C GLN A 21 22.51 -14.10 25.34
N THR A 22 22.17 -15.38 25.50
CA THR A 22 23.12 -16.48 25.26
C THR A 22 22.57 -17.48 24.24
N ALA A 23 21.65 -18.32 24.68
CA ALA A 23 20.94 -19.31 23.90
C ALA A 23 19.76 -19.80 24.75
N PRO A 24 18.75 -20.45 24.15
CA PRO A 24 17.67 -21.08 24.92
C PRO A 24 18.17 -22.30 25.70
N ASN A 25 19.09 -22.17 26.66
CA ASN A 25 19.76 -23.28 27.32
C ASN A 25 19.45 -23.34 28.82
N GLY A 26 18.59 -24.29 29.22
CA GLY A 26 18.33 -24.62 30.63
C GLY A 26 17.63 -23.54 31.46
N LEU A 27 16.31 -23.39 31.28
CA LEU A 27 15.50 -22.39 32.01
C LEU A 27 15.54 -22.56 33.53
N GLY A 28 15.51 -23.81 34.02
CA GLY A 28 15.56 -24.09 35.45
C GLY A 28 16.87 -23.65 36.11
N ASP A 29 17.98 -23.71 35.37
CA ASP A 29 19.30 -23.33 35.88
C ASP A 29 19.44 -21.81 35.94
N ALA A 30 18.93 -21.09 34.93
CA ALA A 30 18.84 -19.63 34.94
C ALA A 30 17.97 -19.11 36.10
N LEU A 31 16.81 -19.71 36.33
CA LEU A 31 15.94 -19.35 37.46
C LEU A 31 16.65 -19.52 38.80
N ARG A 32 17.34 -20.64 39.02
CA ARG A 32 18.11 -20.88 40.26
C ARG A 32 19.31 -19.95 40.40
N TYR A 33 19.93 -19.54 39.31
CA TYR A 33 21.03 -18.57 39.34
C TYR A 33 20.55 -17.20 39.81
N VAL A 34 19.49 -16.66 39.19
CA VAL A 34 18.92 -15.36 39.59
C VAL A 34 18.35 -15.42 41.01
N ALA A 35 17.70 -16.52 41.39
CA ALA A 35 17.18 -16.68 42.73
C ALA A 35 18.28 -16.67 43.80
N ARG A 36 19.45 -17.28 43.51
CA ARG A 36 20.64 -17.20 44.38
C ARG A 36 21.15 -15.77 44.53
N LEU A 37 21.24 -15.01 43.43
CA LEU A 37 21.65 -13.60 43.47
C LEU A 37 20.69 -12.73 44.31
N ARG A 38 19.40 -13.05 44.28
CA ARG A 38 18.36 -12.34 45.05
C ARG A 38 18.09 -12.95 46.42
N GLN A 39 18.86 -13.96 46.85
CA GLN A 39 18.71 -14.66 48.13
C GLN A 39 17.31 -15.26 48.35
N VAL A 40 16.68 -15.78 47.29
CA VAL A 40 15.36 -16.43 47.33
C VAL A 40 15.48 -17.93 47.11
N SER A 41 14.86 -18.73 47.98
CA SER A 41 14.78 -20.19 47.80
C SER A 41 13.65 -20.56 46.84
N LEU A 42 13.95 -21.38 45.83
CA LEU A 42 12.96 -21.93 44.89
C LEU A 42 12.50 -23.33 45.32
N GLY A 43 11.28 -23.70 44.93
CA GLY A 43 10.79 -25.07 45.09
C GLY A 43 11.49 -26.09 44.17
N ALA A 44 11.15 -27.37 44.30
CA ALA A 44 11.78 -28.47 43.55
C ALA A 44 11.55 -28.39 42.02
N ASP A 45 10.42 -27.85 41.56
CA ASP A 45 10.06 -27.72 40.14
C ASP A 45 9.66 -26.27 39.78
N PRO A 46 10.64 -25.34 39.68
CA PRO A 46 10.36 -23.93 39.38
C PRO A 46 9.85 -23.74 37.94
N VAL A 47 10.29 -24.57 36.99
CA VAL A 47 9.82 -24.53 35.60
C VAL A 47 8.38 -24.99 35.50
N GLY A 48 8.01 -26.08 36.17
CA GLY A 48 6.61 -26.53 36.23
C GLY A 48 5.70 -25.51 36.91
N ALA A 49 6.19 -24.81 37.93
CA ALA A 49 5.45 -23.70 38.56
C ALA A 49 5.20 -22.55 37.59
N LEU A 50 6.23 -22.14 36.83
CA LEU A 50 6.10 -21.14 35.76
C LEU A 50 5.08 -21.56 34.69
N VAL A 51 5.15 -22.80 34.19
CA VAL A 51 4.21 -23.26 33.15
C VAL A 51 2.76 -23.29 33.65
N ARG A 52 2.53 -23.60 34.93
CA ARG A 52 1.18 -23.54 35.52
C ARG A 52 0.69 -22.10 35.70
N HIS A 53 1.60 -21.18 36.00
CA HIS A 53 1.30 -19.75 36.14
C HIS A 53 0.90 -19.15 34.79
N ILE A 54 1.72 -19.31 33.74
CA ILE A 54 1.42 -18.76 32.41
C ILE A 54 0.11 -19.28 31.81
N ALA A 55 -0.29 -20.52 32.16
CA ALA A 55 -1.54 -21.11 31.68
C ALA A 55 -2.80 -20.52 32.33
N ARG A 56 -2.65 -19.67 33.35
CA ARG A 56 -3.76 -19.11 34.14
C ARG A 56 -3.66 -17.60 34.37
N CYS A 57 -2.53 -17.00 34.08
CA CYS A 57 -2.31 -15.58 34.32
C CYS A 57 -3.04 -14.72 33.28
N GLU A 58 -3.23 -13.45 33.63
CA GLU A 58 -3.74 -12.46 32.68
C GLU A 58 -2.72 -12.19 31.56
N PRO A 59 -3.15 -11.74 30.37
CA PRO A 59 -2.25 -11.43 29.24
C PRO A 59 -1.16 -10.39 29.55
N ASN A 60 -1.36 -9.57 30.58
CA ASN A 60 -0.44 -8.51 30.99
C ASN A 60 0.61 -8.97 32.03
N ASP A 61 0.64 -10.26 32.37
CA ASP A 61 1.60 -10.81 33.31
C ASP A 61 3.04 -10.73 32.76
N LEU A 62 3.97 -10.20 33.57
CA LEU A 62 5.35 -9.96 33.17
C LEU A 62 6.09 -11.26 32.79
N SER A 63 5.85 -12.36 33.53
CA SER A 63 6.48 -13.65 33.22
C SER A 63 5.99 -14.19 31.89
N LEU A 64 4.71 -14.05 31.58
CA LEU A 64 4.14 -14.43 30.28
C LEU A 64 4.72 -13.58 29.15
N GLN A 65 4.71 -12.25 29.29
CA GLN A 65 5.22 -11.34 28.26
C GLN A 65 6.68 -11.61 27.91
N GLU A 66 7.56 -11.72 28.93
CA GLU A 66 8.98 -11.98 28.71
C GLU A 66 9.22 -13.35 28.08
N LEU A 67 8.50 -14.40 28.52
CA LEU A 67 8.63 -15.72 27.94
C LEU A 67 8.16 -15.75 26.49
N THR A 68 7.06 -15.07 26.18
CA THR A 68 6.56 -14.91 24.81
C THR A 68 7.61 -14.27 23.92
N ILE A 69 8.19 -13.13 24.35
CA ILE A 69 9.19 -12.41 23.57
C ILE A 69 10.44 -13.27 23.35
N ALA A 70 10.91 -13.99 24.38
CA ALA A 70 12.06 -14.87 24.27
C ALA A 70 11.82 -16.02 23.28
N LEU A 71 10.71 -16.75 23.44
CA LEU A 71 10.36 -17.87 22.57
C LEU A 71 10.22 -17.42 21.12
N GLN A 72 9.53 -16.30 20.89
CA GLN A 72 9.38 -15.77 19.55
C GLN A 72 10.69 -15.26 18.96
N GLY A 73 11.52 -14.57 19.73
CA GLY A 73 12.85 -14.13 19.30
C GLY A 73 13.71 -15.31 18.82
N TRP A 74 13.74 -16.40 19.59
CA TRP A 74 14.45 -17.62 19.19
C TRP A 74 13.82 -18.33 17.97
N ASP A 75 12.50 -18.30 17.84
CA ASP A 75 11.80 -18.84 16.67
C ASP A 75 12.05 -18.01 15.39
N TYR A 76 12.25 -16.70 15.54
CA TYR A 76 12.54 -15.75 14.46
C TYR A 76 13.98 -15.79 13.97
N ASP A 77 14.91 -16.25 14.80
CA ASP A 77 16.34 -16.28 14.47
C ASP A 77 16.62 -17.17 13.25
N VAL A 78 17.08 -16.54 12.17
CA VAL A 78 17.15 -17.13 10.83
C VAL A 78 18.19 -18.24 10.73
N ALA A 79 19.31 -18.11 11.43
CA ALA A 79 20.42 -19.07 11.32
C ALA A 79 21.32 -19.12 12.56
N PRO A 80 20.77 -19.33 13.78
CA PRO A 80 21.63 -19.45 14.95
C PRO A 80 22.34 -20.80 14.96
N MET A 81 23.57 -20.80 15.48
CA MET A 81 24.36 -22.03 15.66
C MET A 81 23.61 -23.11 16.43
N TRP A 82 22.82 -22.74 17.45
CA TRP A 82 22.10 -23.69 18.31
C TRP A 82 20.91 -24.37 17.62
N ALA A 83 20.44 -23.85 16.48
CA ALA A 83 19.27 -24.36 15.77
C ALA A 83 19.60 -25.00 14.41
N ALA A 84 20.86 -25.39 14.19
CA ALA A 84 21.28 -26.11 13.00
C ALA A 84 20.31 -27.26 12.67
N GLY A 85 19.85 -27.33 11.42
CA GLY A 85 18.90 -28.33 10.93
C GLY A 85 17.42 -28.01 11.13
N THR A 86 17.06 -26.87 11.73
CA THR A 86 15.66 -26.41 11.83
C THR A 86 15.47 -25.11 11.06
N ARG A 87 14.33 -24.96 10.36
CA ARG A 87 13.95 -23.69 9.73
C ARG A 87 13.29 -22.76 10.77
N PRO A 88 13.50 -21.44 10.71
CA PRO A 88 12.79 -20.50 11.59
C PRO A 88 11.27 -20.56 11.34
N PHE A 89 10.47 -20.05 12.28
CA PHE A 89 8.98 -20.04 12.19
C PHE A 89 8.32 -21.41 12.04
N THR A 90 8.96 -22.50 12.49
CA THR A 90 8.35 -23.84 12.39
C THR A 90 8.10 -24.50 13.74
N LYS A 91 7.20 -25.48 13.74
CA LYS A 91 6.95 -26.31 14.93
C LYS A 91 8.22 -27.05 15.36
N GLU A 92 9.04 -27.48 14.41
CA GLU A 92 10.33 -28.14 14.68
C GLU A 92 11.30 -27.18 15.38
N ARG A 93 11.33 -25.90 14.98
CA ARG A 93 12.12 -24.86 15.67
C ARG A 93 11.65 -24.66 17.11
N ARG A 94 10.35 -24.47 17.32
CA ARG A 94 9.78 -24.33 18.68
C ARG A 94 10.12 -25.54 19.56
N GLN A 95 9.99 -26.76 19.02
CA GLN A 95 10.33 -27.98 19.74
C GLN A 95 11.83 -28.04 20.11
N LYS A 96 12.71 -27.60 19.21
CA LYS A 96 14.15 -27.48 19.49
C LYS A 96 14.42 -26.48 20.61
N VAL A 97 13.82 -25.29 20.56
CA VAL A 97 13.92 -24.26 21.61
C VAL A 97 13.48 -24.83 22.97
N LEU A 98 12.27 -25.40 23.05
CA LEU A 98 11.74 -25.96 24.30
C LEU A 98 12.60 -27.12 24.83
N SER A 99 13.21 -27.90 23.94
CA SER A 99 14.14 -28.97 24.32
C SER A 99 15.43 -28.43 24.93
N LEU A 100 16.01 -27.36 24.35
CA LEU A 100 17.24 -26.73 24.84
C LEU A 100 16.98 -26.01 26.18
N LEU A 101 15.79 -25.43 26.37
CA LEU A 101 15.36 -24.87 27.65
C LEU A 101 15.17 -25.94 28.75
N ARG A 102 15.30 -27.23 28.40
CA ARG A 102 15.10 -28.39 29.28
C ARG A 102 13.68 -28.46 29.86
N ILE A 103 12.68 -28.00 29.10
CA ILE A 103 11.27 -28.07 29.50
C ILE A 103 10.73 -29.48 29.22
N LYS A 104 10.11 -30.11 30.22
CA LYS A 104 9.54 -31.47 30.10
C LYS A 104 8.49 -31.53 28.99
N ARG A 105 8.55 -32.55 28.12
CA ARG A 105 7.69 -32.68 26.91
C ARG A 105 6.18 -32.57 27.18
N HIS A 106 5.68 -33.11 28.29
CA HIS A 106 4.25 -33.04 28.64
C HIS A 106 3.76 -31.61 28.95
N LEU A 107 4.67 -30.65 29.15
CA LEU A 107 4.35 -29.24 29.38
C LEU A 107 4.31 -28.41 28.08
N TRP A 108 4.83 -28.94 26.97
CA TRP A 108 4.89 -28.20 25.70
C TRP A 108 3.53 -27.79 25.15
N PRO A 109 2.46 -28.62 25.21
CA PRO A 109 1.13 -28.21 24.76
C PRO A 109 0.64 -26.96 25.49
N LYS A 110 0.77 -26.91 26.81
CA LYS A 110 0.35 -25.76 27.62
C LYS A 110 1.06 -24.47 27.21
N ILE A 111 2.35 -24.53 26.90
CA ILE A 111 3.09 -23.37 26.41
C ILE A 111 2.60 -22.98 25.02
N ASN A 112 2.43 -23.93 24.11
CA ASN A 112 2.06 -23.63 22.72
C ASN A 112 0.59 -23.21 22.56
N ASP A 113 -0.29 -23.61 23.49
CA ASP A 113 -1.69 -23.19 23.56
C ASP A 113 -1.80 -21.74 24.04
N THR A 114 -0.88 -21.29 24.91
CA THR A 114 -0.82 -19.90 25.41
C THR A 114 0.02 -18.99 24.50
N ILE A 115 1.21 -19.45 24.10
CA ILE A 115 2.20 -18.70 23.33
C ILE A 115 2.25 -19.28 21.92
N ARG A 116 1.61 -18.58 20.99
CA ARG A 116 1.47 -19.03 19.61
C ARG A 116 2.84 -19.25 18.96
N ILE A 117 2.93 -20.30 18.14
CA ILE A 117 4.08 -20.55 17.28
C ILE A 117 3.97 -19.58 16.09
N PRO A 118 5.00 -18.78 15.80
CA PRO A 118 4.99 -17.88 14.66
C PRO A 118 4.73 -18.63 13.35
N ASP A 119 3.99 -18.01 12.45
CA ASP A 119 3.74 -18.53 11.11
C ASP A 119 4.69 -17.85 10.10
N ASP A 120 5.18 -18.59 9.11
CA ASP A 120 6.06 -18.08 8.04
C ASP A 120 5.36 -16.96 7.23
N SER A 121 4.03 -16.92 7.24
CA SER A 121 3.23 -15.83 6.65
C SER A 121 3.41 -14.47 7.33
N GLN A 122 3.94 -14.44 8.56
CA GLN A 122 4.19 -13.22 9.34
C GLN A 122 5.57 -12.61 9.10
N ARG A 123 6.41 -13.26 8.28
CA ARG A 123 7.76 -12.77 8.00
C ARG A 123 7.72 -11.57 7.05
N PRO A 124 8.45 -10.48 7.35
CA PRO A 124 8.68 -9.43 6.36
C PRO A 124 9.33 -10.02 5.11
N VAL A 125 8.86 -9.59 3.94
CA VAL A 125 9.46 -10.00 2.68
C VAL A 125 10.65 -9.11 2.41
N VAL A 126 11.83 -9.70 2.26
CA VAL A 126 13.07 -8.93 2.11
C VAL A 126 13.77 -9.25 0.80
N ILE A 127 14.00 -8.23 -0.03
CA ILE A 127 14.86 -8.29 -1.22
C ILE A 127 16.28 -7.87 -0.80
N ALA A 128 17.30 -8.52 -1.36
CA ALA A 128 18.69 -8.54 -0.89
C ALA A 128 18.84 -9.19 0.49
N ARG A 129 18.76 -10.54 0.53
CA ARG A 129 18.97 -11.31 1.78
C ARG A 129 20.42 -11.27 2.26
N GLU A 130 21.37 -11.22 1.33
CA GLU A 130 22.80 -11.21 1.64
C GLU A 130 23.27 -9.79 1.95
N HIS A 131 23.75 -9.57 3.17
CA HIS A 131 24.36 -8.34 3.64
C HIS A 131 25.48 -8.67 4.63
N GLU A 132 26.40 -7.72 4.84
CA GLU A 132 27.49 -7.87 5.82
C GLU A 132 26.89 -7.86 7.25
N PRO A 133 26.96 -8.96 8.02
CA PRO A 133 26.34 -9.02 9.33
C PRO A 133 27.19 -8.25 10.34
N TRP A 134 26.80 -7.02 10.68
CA TRP A 134 27.49 -6.18 11.66
C TRP A 134 26.69 -5.91 12.95
N TYR A 135 25.40 -6.27 12.95
CA TYR A 135 24.50 -6.08 14.09
C TYR A 135 23.94 -7.44 14.59
N PRO A 136 24.80 -8.35 15.09
CA PRO A 136 24.34 -9.60 15.70
C PRO A 136 23.60 -9.32 17.01
N PRO A 137 22.76 -10.27 17.50
CA PRO A 137 22.02 -10.12 18.76
C PRO A 137 22.89 -9.70 19.96
N SER A 138 24.14 -10.18 20.02
CA SER A 138 25.10 -9.82 21.07
C SER A 138 25.50 -8.34 21.09
N ILE A 139 25.55 -7.67 19.93
CA ILE A 139 25.80 -6.22 19.83
C ILE A 139 24.52 -5.43 20.08
N ALA A 140 23.38 -5.94 19.61
CA ALA A 140 22.08 -5.30 19.80
C ALA A 140 21.79 -5.07 21.28
N GLU A 141 22.11 -6.04 22.14
CA GLU A 141 21.75 -6.02 23.56
C GLU A 141 22.71 -5.20 24.43
N LEU A 142 24.03 -5.25 24.17
CA LEU A 142 25.05 -4.48 24.91
C LEU A 142 24.83 -2.96 24.88
N ARG A 143 24.03 -2.45 23.94
CA ARG A 143 23.77 -1.02 23.77
C ARG A 143 22.30 -0.64 23.78
N SER A 144 21.38 -1.56 24.10
CA SER A 144 19.92 -1.43 23.88
C SER A 144 19.14 -0.43 24.76
N PHE A 145 19.73 0.68 25.21
CA PHE A 145 19.07 1.57 26.17
C PHE A 145 17.73 2.13 25.66
N TYR A 146 17.75 2.81 24.51
CA TYR A 146 16.54 3.43 23.97
C TYR A 146 15.53 2.37 23.51
N TRP A 147 16.02 1.27 22.91
CA TRP A 147 15.13 0.18 22.50
C TRP A 147 14.40 -0.46 23.69
N GLN A 148 15.07 -0.72 24.82
CA GLN A 148 14.43 -1.34 25.98
C GLN A 148 13.35 -0.43 26.59
N HIS A 149 13.60 0.87 26.68
CA HIS A 149 12.61 1.82 27.16
C HIS A 149 11.41 1.92 26.20
N TYR A 150 11.67 1.96 24.88
CA TYR A 150 10.59 1.97 23.90
C TYR A 150 9.79 0.65 23.88
N LYS A 151 10.46 -0.49 24.02
CA LYS A 151 9.83 -1.81 24.16
C LYS A 151 8.87 -1.84 25.36
N ALA A 152 9.31 -1.36 26.52
CA ALA A 152 8.48 -1.25 27.71
C ALA A 152 7.31 -0.26 27.54
N GLN A 153 7.51 0.78 26.72
CA GLN A 153 6.48 1.76 26.39
C GLN A 153 5.36 1.18 25.50
N LEU A 154 5.69 0.22 24.64
CA LEU A 154 4.71 -0.46 23.77
C LEU A 154 3.87 -1.51 24.51
N LEU A 155 4.45 -2.18 25.51
CA LEU A 155 3.81 -3.24 26.28
C LEU A 155 2.82 -2.70 27.33
N PRO A 156 1.77 -3.46 27.67
CA PRO A 156 0.90 -3.16 28.81
C PRO A 156 1.69 -3.12 30.12
N PRO A 157 1.30 -2.27 31.10
CA PRO A 157 0.10 -1.43 31.12
C PRO A 157 0.26 -0.06 30.44
N ARG A 158 1.46 0.31 29.97
CA ARG A 158 1.72 1.64 29.37
C ARG A 158 1.18 1.73 27.94
N GLY A 159 1.47 0.71 27.14
CA GLY A 159 1.01 0.58 25.76
C GLY A 159 -0.12 -0.43 25.60
N ARG A 160 -0.41 -0.77 24.34
CA ARG A 160 -1.49 -1.70 23.95
C ARG A 160 -1.00 -2.83 23.04
N TRP A 161 0.30 -2.89 22.77
CA TRP A 161 0.85 -3.91 21.88
C TRP A 161 0.99 -5.23 22.61
N THR A 162 0.65 -6.33 21.95
CA THR A 162 0.92 -7.64 22.52
C THR A 162 2.41 -7.93 22.52
N ALA A 163 2.84 -8.84 23.39
CA ALA A 163 4.22 -9.32 23.43
C ALA A 163 4.67 -9.87 22.06
N GLU A 164 3.75 -10.52 21.35
CA GLU A 164 4.00 -11.05 20.01
C GLU A 164 4.22 -9.95 18.97
N ALA A 165 3.39 -8.90 19.00
CA ALA A 165 3.53 -7.78 18.08
C ALA A 165 4.85 -7.02 18.29
N VAL A 166 5.27 -6.88 19.56
CA VAL A 166 6.56 -6.27 19.92
C VAL A 166 7.74 -7.14 19.48
N ALA A 167 7.66 -8.47 19.63
CA ALA A 167 8.71 -9.37 19.15
C ALA A 167 8.84 -9.37 17.62
N ALA A 168 7.71 -9.31 16.89
CA ALA A 168 7.72 -9.15 15.43
C ALA A 168 8.33 -7.81 14.99
N LEU A 169 8.02 -6.73 15.71
CA LEU A 169 8.62 -5.40 15.51
C LEU A 169 10.13 -5.41 15.76
N ASP A 170 10.57 -6.10 16.82
CA ASP A 170 11.99 -6.26 17.16
C ASP A 170 12.73 -6.94 16.00
N ALA A 171 12.23 -8.11 15.57
CA ALA A 171 12.82 -8.89 14.49
C ALA A 171 12.87 -8.11 13.17
N SER A 172 11.78 -7.43 12.79
CA SER A 172 11.72 -6.69 11.53
C SER A 172 12.66 -5.48 11.52
N THR A 173 12.80 -4.78 12.65
CA THR A 173 13.69 -3.62 12.74
C THR A 173 15.16 -4.02 12.88
N ASN A 174 15.47 -5.18 13.49
CA ASN A 174 16.82 -5.75 13.44
C ASN A 174 17.23 -6.09 12.01
N ASP A 175 16.31 -6.67 11.22
CA ASP A 175 16.54 -6.99 9.81
C ASP A 175 16.78 -5.74 8.95
N VAL A 176 16.06 -4.64 9.21
CA VAL A 176 16.33 -3.35 8.54
C VAL A 176 17.67 -2.76 8.97
N LEU A 177 17.95 -2.71 10.28
CA LEU A 177 19.17 -2.11 10.83
C LEU A 177 20.43 -2.85 10.35
N SER A 178 20.39 -4.18 10.30
CA SER A 178 21.52 -4.99 9.85
C SER A 178 21.89 -4.73 8.38
N ARG A 179 20.94 -4.25 7.57
CA ARG A 179 21.16 -3.86 6.15
C ARG A 179 21.67 -2.44 5.97
N LEU A 180 21.64 -1.62 7.01
CA LEU A 180 22.29 -0.30 6.99
C LEU A 180 23.81 -0.49 7.09
N SER A 181 24.61 0.51 6.73
CA SER A 181 26.06 0.43 6.96
C SER A 181 26.38 0.64 8.44
N SER A 182 27.21 -0.22 9.03
CA SER A 182 27.72 -0.04 10.39
C SER A 182 28.23 1.39 10.64
N PRO A 183 27.82 2.06 11.73
CA PRO A 183 28.30 3.39 12.08
C PRO A 183 29.82 3.49 12.16
N THR A 184 30.49 2.41 12.60
CA THR A 184 31.93 2.35 12.80
C THR A 184 32.70 1.84 11.57
N ARG A 185 32.02 1.60 10.44
CA ARG A 185 32.67 1.08 9.23
C ARG A 185 33.76 2.05 8.74
N PRO A 186 34.99 1.60 8.44
CA PRO A 186 36.01 2.48 7.88
C PRO A 186 35.59 3.06 6.52
N ALA A 187 35.10 2.21 5.62
CA ALA A 187 34.60 2.62 4.31
C ALA A 187 33.33 3.48 4.41
N ILE A 188 33.25 4.52 3.58
CA ILE A 188 32.05 5.34 3.40
C ILE A 188 31.09 4.58 2.48
N TYR A 189 29.88 4.31 2.97
CA TYR A 189 28.83 3.70 2.16
C TYR A 189 27.47 4.28 2.55
N GLN A 190 26.69 4.68 1.54
CA GLN A 190 25.32 5.19 1.70
C GLN A 190 24.33 4.14 1.19
N VAL A 191 23.58 3.56 2.13
CA VAL A 191 22.47 2.64 1.84
C VAL A 191 21.21 3.43 1.49
N LYS A 192 20.47 2.96 0.48
CA LYS A 192 19.11 3.41 0.13
C LYS A 192 18.16 2.23 0.15
N GLY A 193 17.28 2.20 1.15
CA GLY A 193 16.28 1.15 1.34
C GLY A 193 14.84 1.68 1.38
N LEU A 194 13.90 0.76 1.22
CA LEU A 194 12.45 1.04 1.31
C LEU A 194 11.77 0.07 2.26
N VAL A 195 10.97 0.58 3.18
CA VAL A 195 10.06 -0.18 4.03
C VAL A 195 8.63 0.08 3.60
N VAL A 196 7.95 -0.99 3.17
CA VAL A 196 6.58 -0.97 2.66
C VAL A 196 5.65 -1.52 3.73
N GLY A 197 4.90 -0.64 4.39
CA GLY A 197 3.86 -0.99 5.35
C GLY A 197 2.48 -1.07 4.70
N HIS A 198 1.44 -1.31 5.50
CA HIS A 198 0.05 -1.08 5.08
C HIS A 198 -0.41 0.33 5.49
N VAL A 199 -1.46 0.86 4.84
CA VAL A 199 -2.02 2.18 5.16
C VAL A 199 -2.50 2.20 6.61
N GLN A 200 -2.03 3.15 7.44
CA GLN A 200 -2.40 3.24 8.87
C GLN A 200 -2.08 1.98 9.72
N SER A 201 -1.03 1.23 9.36
CA SER A 201 -0.59 0.03 10.09
C SER A 201 0.39 0.27 11.25
N GLY A 202 0.67 1.53 11.61
CA GLY A 202 1.65 1.84 12.65
C GLY A 202 3.10 1.94 12.15
N LYS A 203 3.32 2.40 10.90
CA LYS A 203 4.67 2.65 10.35
C LYS A 203 5.56 3.51 11.26
N THR A 204 4.95 4.47 11.98
CA THR A 204 5.65 5.29 12.97
C THR A 204 6.28 4.48 14.08
N SER A 205 5.57 3.47 14.62
CA SER A 205 6.14 2.59 15.63
C SER A 205 7.34 1.79 15.09
N HIS A 206 7.30 1.41 13.81
CA HIS A 206 8.41 0.73 13.15
C HIS A 206 9.65 1.60 13.00
N PHE A 207 9.52 2.84 12.51
CA PHE A 207 10.70 3.72 12.43
C PHE A 207 11.14 4.24 13.81
N ASN A 208 10.25 4.37 14.81
CA ASN A 208 10.63 4.70 16.18
C ASN A 208 11.50 3.61 16.81
N ALA A 209 11.14 2.34 16.60
CA ALA A 209 11.96 1.19 16.99
C ALA A 209 13.32 1.19 16.25
N LEU A 210 13.33 1.48 14.95
CA LEU A 210 14.57 1.61 14.17
C LEU A 210 15.45 2.77 14.67
N ILE A 211 14.87 3.94 14.95
CA ILE A 211 15.60 5.11 15.48
C ILE A 211 16.24 4.78 16.83
N SER A 212 15.47 4.18 17.74
CA SER A 212 15.95 3.79 19.07
C SER A 212 17.18 2.87 18.96
N LYS A 213 17.07 1.82 18.14
CA LYS A 213 18.16 0.87 17.90
C LYS A 213 19.34 1.48 17.15
N ALA A 214 19.09 2.43 16.25
CA ALA A 214 20.15 3.11 15.52
C ALA A 214 21.00 3.99 16.46
N VAL A 215 20.37 4.72 17.38
CA VAL A 215 21.10 5.53 18.37
C VAL A 215 21.94 4.63 19.27
N ASP A 216 21.33 3.55 19.77
CA ASP A 216 21.99 2.49 20.53
C ASP A 216 23.19 1.91 19.73
N ALA A 217 23.07 1.73 18.41
CA ALA A 217 24.13 1.22 17.56
C ALA A 217 25.28 2.21 17.28
N GLY A 218 25.07 3.52 17.43
CA GLY A 218 26.09 4.54 17.17
C GLY A 218 25.74 5.58 16.11
N TYR A 219 24.49 5.62 15.61
CA TYR A 219 24.04 6.73 14.77
C TYR A 219 23.87 7.99 15.62
N ARG A 220 24.43 9.12 15.18
CA ARG A 220 24.48 10.36 15.98
C ARG A 220 23.71 11.52 15.38
N LEU A 221 23.30 11.40 14.12
CA LEU A 221 22.37 12.33 13.50
C LEU A 221 21.14 11.56 13.00
N ILE A 222 19.97 11.91 13.51
CA ILE A 222 18.69 11.36 13.09
C ILE A 222 17.87 12.47 12.45
N ILE A 223 17.54 12.29 11.17
CA ILE A 223 16.71 13.23 10.41
C ILE A 223 15.44 12.49 9.99
N VAL A 224 14.29 13.00 10.41
CA VAL A 224 12.97 12.50 10.01
C VAL A 224 12.34 13.53 9.08
N LEU A 225 12.23 13.18 7.80
CA LEU A 225 11.46 13.94 6.82
C LEU A 225 9.99 13.52 6.96
N ALA A 226 9.20 14.35 7.64
CA ALA A 226 7.80 14.07 7.96
C ALA A 226 6.87 14.43 6.78
N GLY A 227 5.59 14.68 7.07
CA GLY A 227 4.63 15.15 6.07
C GLY A 227 4.92 16.56 5.51
N THR A 228 4.14 16.96 4.51
CA THR A 228 4.23 18.30 3.89
C THR A 228 3.46 19.38 4.65
N LEU A 229 2.67 19.00 5.65
CA LEU A 229 1.82 19.87 6.47
C LEU A 229 2.38 20.00 7.89
N ASP A 230 2.21 21.17 8.50
CA ASP A 230 2.68 21.41 9.88
C ASP A 230 2.05 20.43 10.88
N ILE A 231 0.76 20.13 10.74
CA ILE A 231 0.07 19.19 11.64
C ILE A 231 0.69 17.79 11.59
N LEU A 232 1.05 17.30 10.39
CA LEU A 232 1.68 15.99 10.23
C LEU A 232 3.08 15.99 10.85
N ARG A 233 3.85 17.05 10.65
CA ARG A 233 5.17 17.20 11.28
C ARG A 233 5.08 17.24 12.80
N ARG A 234 4.13 18.00 13.37
CA ARG A 234 3.90 18.07 14.82
C ARG A 234 3.48 16.72 15.40
N GLN A 235 2.61 15.99 14.71
CA GLN A 235 2.20 14.64 15.12
C GLN A 235 3.41 13.68 15.15
N THR A 236 4.26 13.71 14.12
CA THR A 236 5.49 12.91 14.10
C THR A 236 6.46 13.31 15.23
N GLN A 237 6.65 14.61 15.47
CA GLN A 237 7.49 15.11 16.56
C GLN A 237 6.97 14.65 17.92
N ARG A 238 5.69 14.87 18.22
CA ARG A 238 5.07 14.46 19.49
C ARG A 238 5.24 12.96 19.73
N ARG A 239 5.03 12.13 18.70
CA ARG A 239 5.20 10.67 18.80
C ARG A 239 6.64 10.29 19.14
N ILE A 240 7.64 10.89 18.51
CA ILE A 240 9.06 10.60 18.81
C ILE A 240 9.42 11.09 20.22
N ASP A 241 8.97 12.30 20.58
CA ASP A 241 9.23 12.88 21.90
C ASP A 241 8.61 12.02 23.02
N LYS A 242 7.34 11.61 22.84
CA LYS A 242 6.59 10.74 23.76
C LYS A 242 7.21 9.34 23.89
N ASP A 243 7.62 8.75 22.78
CA ASP A 243 7.99 7.33 22.75
C ASP A 243 9.47 7.07 23.01
N ILE A 244 10.37 8.01 22.70
CA ILE A 244 11.83 7.77 22.67
C ILE A 244 12.63 8.82 23.46
N VAL A 245 12.33 10.12 23.32
CA VAL A 245 13.20 11.19 23.85
C VAL A 245 13.24 11.17 25.38
N GLY A 246 12.07 11.07 26.00
CA GLY A 246 11.92 10.90 27.43
C GLY A 246 11.63 12.18 28.20
N THR A 247 10.86 12.06 29.28
CA THR A 247 10.40 13.18 30.12
C THR A 247 11.55 14.04 30.64
N GLU A 248 12.67 13.42 31.00
CA GLU A 248 13.83 14.07 31.62
C GLU A 248 14.47 15.14 30.71
N LEU A 249 14.37 14.96 29.39
CA LEU A 249 14.90 15.89 28.39
C LEU A 249 13.83 16.89 27.89
N LEU A 250 12.56 16.67 28.23
CA LEU A 250 11.42 17.46 27.78
C LEU A 250 10.88 18.41 28.86
N GLU A 251 10.89 18.01 30.14
CA GLU A 251 10.43 18.85 31.26
C GLU A 251 11.07 20.25 31.30
N PRO A 252 12.40 20.38 31.09
CA PRO A 252 13.05 21.69 31.14
C PRO A 252 12.55 22.66 30.06
N THR A 253 12.01 22.15 28.94
CA THR A 253 11.52 23.01 27.85
C THR A 253 10.11 23.53 28.08
N GLY A 254 9.33 22.84 28.93
CA GLY A 254 7.94 23.20 29.24
C GLY A 254 6.93 22.95 28.11
N GLU A 255 7.34 22.38 26.98
CA GLU A 255 6.51 22.21 25.77
C GLU A 255 5.26 21.34 25.98
N TYR A 256 5.36 20.33 26.86
CA TYR A 256 4.33 19.31 27.05
C TYR A 256 3.66 19.37 28.43
N ARG A 257 3.86 20.44 29.22
CA ARG A 257 3.32 20.54 30.60
C ARG A 257 1.80 20.39 30.70
N THR A 258 1.07 20.79 29.66
CA THR A 258 -0.40 20.69 29.60
C THR A 258 -0.87 19.52 28.73
N ASP A 259 0.03 18.62 28.33
CA ASP A 259 -0.34 17.46 27.52
C ASP A 259 -1.12 16.47 28.37
N ALA A 260 -2.33 16.12 27.94
CA ALA A 260 -3.22 15.21 28.66
C ALA A 260 -2.66 13.79 28.82
N GLU A 261 -1.62 13.42 28.08
CA GLU A 261 -0.93 12.13 28.18
C GLU A 261 0.48 12.24 28.73
N TRP A 262 0.87 13.34 29.40
CA TRP A 262 2.21 13.52 29.94
C TRP A 262 2.71 12.31 30.76
N ASP A 263 1.84 11.73 31.61
CA ASP A 263 2.17 10.53 32.41
C ASP A 263 2.43 9.26 31.57
N ARG A 264 2.11 9.31 30.28
CA ARG A 264 2.41 8.26 29.30
C ARG A 264 3.62 8.58 28.45
N PHE A 265 4.33 9.69 28.65
CA PHE A 265 5.62 9.88 28.00
C PHE A 265 6.61 8.90 28.62
N VAL A 266 7.54 8.40 27.80
CA VAL A 266 8.57 7.49 28.31
C VAL A 266 9.40 8.23 29.36
N SER A 267 9.67 7.58 30.49
CA SER A 267 10.68 8.04 31.45
C SER A 267 11.82 7.04 31.44
N HIS A 268 13.02 7.58 31.38
CA HIS A 268 14.27 6.84 31.42
C HIS A 268 14.77 6.61 32.86
N GLY A 269 13.97 6.96 33.87
CA GLY A 269 14.31 6.83 35.28
C GLY A 269 15.45 7.74 35.74
N GLY A 270 15.70 8.82 35.00
CA GLY A 270 16.86 9.69 35.14
C GLY A 270 17.46 10.07 33.79
N ARG A 271 18.33 11.09 33.78
CA ARG A 271 18.95 11.57 32.54
C ARG A 271 19.84 10.47 31.93
N PRO A 272 19.70 10.13 30.63
CA PRO A 272 20.48 9.07 29.99
C PRO A 272 22.00 9.21 30.21
N LYS A 273 22.52 10.44 30.10
CA LYS A 273 23.94 10.76 30.35
C LYS A 273 24.46 10.38 31.72
N ASP A 274 23.66 10.61 32.76
CA ASP A 274 24.03 10.27 34.15
C ASP A 274 24.08 8.75 34.37
N ARG A 275 23.50 7.97 33.45
CA ARG A 275 23.46 6.51 33.45
C ARG A 275 24.45 5.88 32.47
N GLY A 276 25.34 6.67 31.87
CA GLY A 276 26.36 6.20 30.92
C GLY A 276 25.87 5.99 29.48
N PHE A 277 24.73 6.57 29.13
CA PHE A 277 24.18 6.57 27.76
C PHE A 277 24.21 7.98 27.16
N VAL A 278 23.96 8.11 25.87
CA VAL A 278 23.98 9.43 25.19
C VAL A 278 22.64 10.14 25.35
N ASP A 279 22.61 11.46 25.48
CA ASP A 279 21.38 12.24 25.50
C ASP A 279 20.86 12.54 24.08
N TRP A 280 19.62 13.02 24.00
CA TRP A 280 19.07 13.67 22.81
C TRP A 280 19.28 15.17 22.81
N GLU A 281 19.81 15.70 21.71
CA GLU A 281 19.83 17.11 21.37
C GLU A 281 18.84 17.39 20.23
N ARG A 282 17.68 17.98 20.56
CA ARG A 282 16.62 18.26 19.58
C ARG A 282 16.91 19.54 18.79
N LEU A 283 16.95 19.42 17.46
CA LEU A 283 17.07 20.53 16.51
C LEU A 283 15.71 21.14 16.11
N THR A 284 14.62 20.46 16.48
CA THR A 284 13.24 20.89 16.25
C THR A 284 12.40 20.57 17.49
N THR A 285 11.41 21.41 17.79
CA THR A 285 10.52 21.29 18.96
C THR A 285 9.11 20.95 18.49
N LEU A 286 8.11 20.79 19.38
CA LEU A 286 6.72 20.58 18.97
C LEU A 286 6.20 21.73 18.08
N ALA A 287 6.46 22.97 18.47
CA ALA A 287 5.99 24.17 17.78
C ALA A 287 6.88 24.55 16.58
N ASP A 288 8.19 24.43 16.73
CA ASP A 288 9.16 24.96 15.78
C ASP A 288 9.77 23.88 14.88
N ASP A 289 9.55 24.07 13.58
CA ASP A 289 10.21 23.35 12.50
C ASP A 289 11.60 23.94 12.22
N TYR A 290 12.46 23.21 11.51
CA TYR A 290 13.87 23.59 11.33
C TYR A 290 14.02 25.02 10.77
N ALA A 291 14.84 25.81 11.44
CA ALA A 291 15.19 27.17 11.07
C ALA A 291 16.71 27.30 11.00
N THR A 292 17.20 28.25 10.20
CA THR A 292 18.62 28.56 10.10
C THR A 292 19.16 28.88 11.48
N LEU A 293 20.17 28.13 11.91
CA LEU A 293 20.75 28.30 13.22
C LEU A 293 21.54 29.61 13.29
N LYS A 294 21.33 30.38 14.36
CA LYS A 294 22.15 31.57 14.67
C LYS A 294 23.58 31.15 15.04
N HIS A 295 23.70 30.06 15.81
CA HIS A 295 24.95 29.45 16.22
C HIS A 295 24.93 27.96 15.92
N LEU A 296 26.03 27.41 15.39
CA LEU A 296 26.09 26.02 14.94
C LEU A 296 26.37 25.01 16.06
N ARG A 297 26.56 25.46 17.31
CA ARG A 297 26.94 24.62 18.45
C ARG A 297 26.04 23.39 18.63
N VAL A 298 24.73 23.56 18.45
CA VAL A 298 23.73 22.47 18.58
C VAL A 298 23.88 21.41 17.47
N LEU A 299 24.54 21.75 16.36
CA LEU A 299 24.84 20.86 15.24
C LEU A 299 26.31 20.38 15.24
N GLU A 300 27.16 20.88 16.15
CA GLU A 300 28.57 20.49 16.25
C GLU A 300 28.71 19.15 16.97
N PHE A 301 29.47 18.22 16.38
CA PHE A 301 29.79 16.94 17.01
C PHE A 301 31.23 17.01 17.52
N GLU A 302 31.42 17.11 18.84
CA GLU A 302 32.75 17.18 19.46
C GLU A 302 33.22 15.78 19.86
N PRO A 303 34.25 15.21 19.21
CA PRO A 303 34.83 13.94 19.64
C PRO A 303 35.57 14.13 20.97
N GLU A 304 35.44 13.14 21.85
CA GLU A 304 36.17 13.08 23.11
C GLU A 304 37.67 12.86 22.85
N ASP A 305 38.01 11.89 22.00
CA ASP A 305 39.35 11.67 21.48
C ASP A 305 39.49 12.32 20.09
N LYS A 306 40.05 13.53 20.07
CA LYS A 306 40.30 14.32 18.86
C LYS A 306 41.35 13.71 17.92
N SER A 307 42.13 12.72 18.38
CA SER A 307 43.09 12.00 17.53
C SER A 307 42.42 10.96 16.62
N LYS A 308 41.19 10.57 16.95
CA LYS A 308 40.40 9.57 16.22
C LYS A 308 39.27 10.23 15.43
N PRO A 309 38.84 9.62 14.31
CA PRO A 309 37.68 10.11 13.57
C PRO A 309 36.40 10.00 14.41
N LEU A 310 35.38 10.76 14.06
CA LEU A 310 34.13 10.80 14.81
C LEU A 310 33.42 9.45 14.89
N ASN A 311 33.53 8.64 13.84
CA ASN A 311 32.94 7.31 13.76
C ASN A 311 33.74 6.22 14.51
N ALA A 312 34.79 6.59 15.25
CA ALA A 312 35.48 5.67 16.13
C ALA A 312 34.53 5.19 17.26
N PRO A 313 34.55 3.90 17.65
CA PRO A 313 33.67 3.36 18.68
C PRO A 313 33.71 4.11 20.02
N GLU A 314 34.86 4.67 20.39
CA GLU A 314 35.08 5.44 21.62
C GLU A 314 34.35 6.78 21.55
N ASN A 315 34.56 7.53 20.47
CA ASN A 315 33.89 8.83 20.25
C ASN A 315 32.37 8.68 20.14
N LEU A 316 31.88 7.64 19.45
CA LEU A 316 30.44 7.42 19.34
C LEU A 316 29.80 7.13 20.70
N ARG A 317 30.49 6.55 21.69
CA ARG A 317 29.86 6.24 22.99
C ARG A 317 29.50 7.48 23.81
N THR A 318 30.15 8.61 23.59
CA THR A 318 30.02 9.79 24.44
C THR A 318 29.36 10.98 23.75
N ILE A 319 29.32 11.00 22.42
CA ILE A 319 28.65 12.05 21.66
C ILE A 319 27.13 11.92 21.76
N ASP A 320 26.46 13.01 22.15
CA ASP A 320 25.00 13.10 22.19
C ASP A 320 24.37 13.00 20.79
N ALA A 321 23.20 12.37 20.70
CA ALA A 321 22.49 12.15 19.45
C ALA A 321 21.61 13.35 19.08
N ARG A 322 21.69 13.81 17.83
CA ARG A 322 20.90 14.93 17.31
C ARG A 322 19.65 14.45 16.60
N LEU A 323 18.51 15.07 16.88
CA LEU A 323 17.23 14.75 16.27
C LEU A 323 16.63 15.96 15.56
N ALA A 324 16.30 15.82 14.27
CA ALA A 324 15.54 16.81 13.51
C ALA A 324 14.31 16.19 12.87
N VAL A 325 13.12 16.64 13.23
CA VAL A 325 11.85 16.28 12.58
C VAL A 325 11.41 17.42 11.68
N ILE A 326 11.69 17.29 10.38
CA ILE A 326 11.63 18.37 9.40
C ILE A 326 10.40 18.20 8.53
N LYS A 327 9.65 19.29 8.34
CA LYS A 327 8.57 19.31 7.35
C LYS A 327 9.15 19.13 5.95
N LYS A 328 8.59 18.20 5.17
CA LYS A 328 9.11 17.83 3.84
C LYS A 328 8.79 18.86 2.76
N VAL A 329 9.39 20.03 2.90
CA VAL A 329 9.30 21.16 1.96
C VAL A 329 10.70 21.70 1.67
N PRO A 330 10.95 22.23 0.44
CA PRO A 330 12.31 22.60 0.01
C PRO A 330 12.96 23.60 0.95
N ARG A 331 12.21 24.63 1.35
CA ARG A 331 12.72 25.73 2.21
C ARG A 331 13.29 25.24 3.54
N ARG A 332 12.75 24.17 4.13
CA ARG A 332 13.17 23.67 5.45
C ARG A 332 14.39 22.78 5.35
N ILE A 333 14.38 21.86 4.38
CA ILE A 333 15.51 20.96 4.10
C ILE A 333 16.73 21.78 3.65
N THR A 334 16.54 22.78 2.78
CA THR A 334 17.63 23.66 2.32
C THR A 334 18.30 24.40 3.48
N LYS A 335 17.55 24.88 4.48
CA LYS A 335 18.13 25.53 5.66
C LYS A 335 19.05 24.61 6.44
N LEU A 336 18.67 23.34 6.63
CA LEU A 336 19.56 22.35 7.24
C LEU A 336 20.80 22.12 6.37
N CYS A 337 20.63 21.98 5.06
CA CYS A 337 21.77 21.85 4.14
C CYS A 337 22.73 23.04 4.23
N ASP A 338 22.21 24.27 4.33
CA ASP A 338 23.03 25.47 4.46
C ASP A 338 23.81 25.48 5.78
N ASP A 339 23.18 25.07 6.88
CA ASP A 339 23.83 24.98 8.19
C ASP A 339 24.90 23.88 8.23
N LEU A 340 24.62 22.72 7.64
CA LEU A 340 25.60 21.65 7.47
C LEU A 340 26.78 22.10 6.60
N GLU A 341 26.52 22.85 5.52
CA GLU A 341 27.59 23.35 4.68
C GLU A 341 28.46 24.39 5.40
N ARG A 342 27.84 25.28 6.19
CA ARG A 342 28.57 26.20 7.09
C ARG A 342 29.43 25.43 8.09
N LEU A 343 28.89 24.37 8.68
CA LEU A 343 29.62 23.51 9.62
C LEU A 343 30.79 22.76 8.93
N LYS A 344 30.58 22.24 7.70
CA LYS A 344 31.63 21.58 6.92
C LYS A 344 32.82 22.51 6.70
N LYS A 345 32.57 23.78 6.36
CA LYS A 345 33.61 24.81 6.13
C LYS A 345 34.41 25.14 7.40
N LEU A 346 33.79 25.07 8.57
CA LEU A 346 34.46 25.41 9.84
C LEU A 346 35.25 24.26 10.46
N ARG A 347 34.79 23.01 10.31
CA ARG A 347 35.31 21.89 11.12
C ARG A 347 35.67 20.61 10.33
N ALA A 348 35.30 20.49 9.06
CA ALA A 348 35.56 19.32 8.20
C ALA A 348 35.08 17.93 8.73
N VAL A 349 34.17 17.86 9.72
CA VAL A 349 33.82 16.59 10.41
C VAL A 349 32.69 15.79 9.77
N LEU A 350 31.90 16.38 8.86
CA LEU A 350 30.65 15.77 8.37
C LEU A 350 30.83 14.41 7.68
N GLU A 351 32.02 14.16 7.12
CA GLU A 351 32.34 12.91 6.42
C GLU A 351 32.43 11.70 7.36
N HIS A 352 32.56 11.95 8.67
CA HIS A 352 32.61 10.94 9.71
C HIS A 352 31.30 10.78 10.49
N VAL A 353 30.28 11.61 10.25
CA VAL A 353 29.03 11.58 11.04
C VAL A 353 28.09 10.46 10.57
N PRO A 354 27.86 9.40 11.38
CA PRO A 354 26.91 8.36 11.02
C PRO A 354 25.49 8.90 11.16
N THR A 355 24.75 8.95 10.04
CA THR A 355 23.43 9.57 9.96
C THR A 355 22.36 8.58 9.53
N LEU A 356 21.20 8.61 10.18
CA LEU A 356 19.99 7.93 9.72
C LEU A 356 18.99 8.97 9.20
N ILE A 357 18.50 8.77 7.96
CA ILE A 357 17.45 9.60 7.35
C ILE A 357 16.23 8.73 7.13
N ILE A 358 15.13 9.08 7.80
CA ILE A 358 13.81 8.48 7.62
C ILE A 358 12.99 9.39 6.72
N ASP A 359 12.49 8.88 5.59
CA ASP A 359 11.55 9.62 4.73
C ASP A 359 10.15 9.01 4.82
N ASP A 360 9.27 9.65 5.59
CA ASP A 360 7.89 9.19 5.79
C ASP A 360 7.00 9.58 4.60
N GLU A 361 6.19 8.65 4.11
CA GLU A 361 5.46 8.75 2.84
C GLU A 361 6.42 9.14 1.67
N SER A 362 7.47 8.34 1.47
CA SER A 362 8.54 8.59 0.49
C SER A 362 8.07 8.61 -0.98
N ASP A 363 6.84 8.16 -1.25
CA ASP A 363 6.18 8.27 -2.56
C ASP A 363 5.57 9.67 -2.81
N GLN A 364 5.60 10.55 -1.81
CA GLN A 364 5.11 11.92 -1.87
C GLN A 364 6.24 12.94 -1.69
N ALA A 365 6.30 13.93 -2.60
CA ALA A 365 7.26 15.05 -2.64
C ALA A 365 8.74 14.67 -2.87
N SER A 366 9.20 13.51 -2.40
CA SER A 366 10.60 13.07 -2.54
C SER A 366 10.93 12.59 -3.96
N ILE A 367 9.97 11.96 -4.64
CA ILE A 367 10.14 11.41 -5.99
C ILE A 367 10.46 12.53 -7.00
N ASN A 368 11.39 12.28 -7.92
CA ASN A 368 11.57 13.15 -9.08
C ASN A 368 10.30 13.13 -9.95
N THR A 369 9.69 14.29 -10.16
CA THR A 369 8.48 14.45 -11.00
C THR A 369 8.73 15.28 -12.27
N LEU A 370 9.98 15.63 -12.56
CA LEU A 370 10.35 16.36 -13.78
C LEU A 370 10.95 15.38 -14.79
N ASP A 371 10.28 15.24 -15.94
CA ASP A 371 10.73 14.41 -17.05
C ASP A 371 11.89 15.09 -17.79
N PRO A 372 13.12 14.56 -17.74
CA PRO A 372 14.28 15.14 -18.41
C PRO A 372 14.07 15.39 -19.90
N ARG A 373 13.30 14.52 -20.57
CA ARG A 373 12.99 14.60 -22.02
C ARG A 373 12.14 15.81 -22.36
N LYS A 374 11.37 16.32 -21.40
CA LYS A 374 10.53 17.52 -21.58
C LYS A 374 11.24 18.80 -21.15
N THR A 375 12.14 18.71 -20.18
CA THR A 375 12.84 19.89 -19.65
C THR A 375 14.13 20.22 -20.41
N GLY A 376 14.64 19.30 -21.25
CA GLY A 376 15.89 19.48 -22.00
C GLY A 376 17.14 19.52 -21.12
N ASN A 377 17.01 19.21 -19.82
CA ASN A 377 18.08 19.26 -18.84
C ASN A 377 18.02 18.03 -17.94
N HIS A 378 18.97 17.13 -18.12
CA HIS A 378 19.07 15.85 -17.38
C HIS A 378 19.32 16.02 -15.88
N GLY A 379 19.85 17.17 -15.44
CA GLY A 379 20.12 17.46 -14.04
C GLY A 379 19.01 18.20 -13.28
N ARG A 380 18.00 18.74 -13.97
CA ARG A 380 16.91 19.49 -13.31
C ARG A 380 16.04 18.52 -12.49
N ARG A 381 15.73 18.90 -11.25
CA ARG A 381 14.91 18.11 -10.32
C ARG A 381 13.89 19.01 -9.60
N PRO A 382 12.75 18.46 -9.12
CA PRO A 382 11.84 19.19 -8.26
C PRO A 382 12.58 19.73 -7.02
N PRO A 383 12.22 20.91 -6.49
CA PRO A 383 12.94 21.53 -5.38
C PRO A 383 13.11 20.64 -4.14
N THR A 384 12.10 19.84 -3.77
CA THR A 384 12.19 18.94 -2.61
C THR A 384 13.16 17.80 -2.86
N ASN A 385 13.06 17.10 -4.01
CA ASN A 385 13.99 16.04 -4.41
C ASN A 385 15.44 16.57 -4.46
N ALA A 386 15.64 17.76 -5.05
CA ALA A 386 16.96 18.41 -5.11
C ALA A 386 17.53 18.70 -3.71
N ALA A 387 16.69 19.15 -2.76
CA ALA A 387 17.12 19.42 -1.40
C ALA A 387 17.49 18.14 -0.64
N ILE A 388 16.74 17.05 -0.79
CA ILE A 388 17.05 15.73 -0.20
C ILE A 388 18.36 15.19 -0.79
N ARG A 389 18.57 15.29 -2.10
CA ARG A 389 19.82 14.88 -2.74
C ARG A 389 21.01 15.74 -2.27
N ARG A 390 20.83 17.04 -2.08
CA ARG A 390 21.86 17.90 -1.48
C ARG A 390 22.20 17.44 -0.06
N LEU A 391 21.20 17.10 0.75
CA LEU A 391 21.40 16.57 2.10
C LEU A 391 22.23 15.27 2.07
N LEU A 392 21.88 14.33 1.20
CA LEU A 392 22.61 13.06 1.03
C LEU A 392 24.07 13.26 0.59
N ARG A 393 24.36 14.26 -0.27
CA ARG A 393 25.72 14.60 -0.69
C ARG A 393 26.56 15.23 0.43
N LEU A 394 25.94 16.04 1.28
CA LEU A 394 26.62 16.66 2.43
C LEU A 394 26.96 15.63 3.53
N LEU A 395 26.21 14.52 3.59
CA LEU A 395 26.30 13.49 4.61
C LEU A 395 26.62 12.13 3.95
N PRO A 396 27.88 11.87 3.57
CA PRO A 396 28.22 10.70 2.75
C PRO A 396 28.06 9.36 3.47
N ARG A 397 27.99 9.37 4.82
CA ARG A 397 27.66 8.20 5.66
C ARG A 397 26.19 8.11 6.04
N SER A 398 25.32 8.92 5.44
CA SER A 398 23.87 8.83 5.69
C SER A 398 23.30 7.52 5.17
N GLN A 399 22.34 6.97 5.91
CA GLN A 399 21.58 5.79 5.53
C GLN A 399 20.14 6.24 5.32
N TYR A 400 19.64 6.10 4.09
CA TYR A 400 18.32 6.57 3.70
C TYR A 400 17.32 5.41 3.71
N VAL A 401 16.25 5.54 4.48
CA VAL A 401 15.16 4.57 4.54
C VAL A 401 13.84 5.27 4.25
N GLY A 402 13.28 5.01 3.07
CA GLY A 402 11.93 5.45 2.72
C GLY A 402 10.88 4.58 3.39
N TYR A 403 9.84 5.19 3.95
CA TYR A 403 8.65 4.51 4.47
C TYR A 403 7.44 4.88 3.63
N THR A 404 6.69 3.89 3.16
CA THR A 404 5.44 4.15 2.42
C THR A 404 4.47 2.98 2.56
N ALA A 405 3.18 3.25 2.35
CA ALA A 405 2.20 2.20 2.12
C ALA A 405 1.96 1.92 0.63
N THR A 406 2.39 2.82 -0.25
CA THR A 406 2.10 2.79 -1.69
C THR A 406 3.38 2.95 -2.50
N PRO A 407 4.19 1.88 -2.65
CA PRO A 407 5.55 1.97 -3.19
C PRO A 407 5.62 2.14 -4.70
N PHE A 408 4.48 2.21 -5.42
CA PHE A 408 4.43 2.27 -6.88
C PHE A 408 5.36 3.35 -7.46
N ALA A 409 5.34 4.57 -6.92
CA ALA A 409 6.20 5.64 -7.42
C ALA A 409 7.68 5.42 -7.10
N ASN A 410 8.01 4.78 -5.97
CA ASN A 410 9.39 4.50 -5.59
C ASN A 410 10.03 3.46 -6.51
N VAL A 411 9.28 2.42 -6.88
CA VAL A 411 9.78 1.37 -7.78
C VAL A 411 9.87 1.81 -9.24
N PHE A 412 9.24 2.93 -9.60
CA PHE A 412 9.39 3.56 -10.92
C PHE A 412 10.52 4.60 -10.99
N ILE A 413 11.30 4.82 -9.93
CA ILE A 413 12.53 5.63 -10.04
C ILE A 413 13.52 4.86 -10.92
N ASP A 414 14.30 5.58 -11.71
CA ASP A 414 15.36 4.98 -12.54
C ASP A 414 16.42 4.31 -11.64
N PRO A 415 16.64 2.99 -11.73
CA PRO A 415 17.65 2.30 -10.93
C PRO A 415 19.09 2.70 -11.29
N ASN A 416 19.31 3.28 -12.47
CA ASN A 416 20.63 3.69 -12.96
C ASN A 416 21.00 5.12 -12.54
N ASP A 417 20.05 5.95 -12.07
CA ASP A 417 20.36 7.26 -11.45
C ASP A 417 20.84 7.03 -10.01
N ALA A 418 22.14 6.76 -9.86
CA ALA A 418 22.79 6.47 -8.57
C ALA A 418 22.56 7.57 -7.51
N GLU A 419 22.30 8.79 -7.95
CA GLU A 419 22.06 9.96 -7.11
C GLU A 419 20.59 10.12 -6.71
N ASP A 420 19.62 9.51 -7.41
CA ASP A 420 18.19 9.58 -7.07
C ASP A 420 17.83 8.58 -5.94
N LEU A 421 16.57 8.57 -5.53
CA LEU A 421 16.10 7.90 -4.32
C LEU A 421 15.59 6.46 -4.56
N PHE A 422 16.03 5.81 -5.65
CA PHE A 422 15.69 4.41 -5.90
C PHE A 422 16.22 3.54 -4.76
N PRO A 423 15.41 2.61 -4.20
CA PRO A 423 15.83 1.75 -3.09
C PRO A 423 16.75 0.63 -3.56
N LYS A 424 17.97 0.98 -3.98
CA LYS A 424 18.92 0.08 -4.64
C LYS A 424 19.42 -1.07 -3.76
N ASP A 425 19.42 -0.90 -2.44
CA ASP A 425 20.04 -1.86 -1.52
C ASP A 425 19.05 -2.89 -1.00
N PHE A 426 17.86 -2.48 -0.56
CA PHE A 426 16.83 -3.41 -0.06
C PHE A 426 15.41 -2.85 -0.15
N ILE A 427 14.43 -3.76 -0.19
CA ILE A 427 13.02 -3.48 0.03
C ILE A 427 12.51 -4.48 1.06
N VAL A 428 11.91 -3.96 2.14
CA VAL A 428 11.27 -4.75 3.20
C VAL A 428 9.76 -4.51 3.16
N SER A 429 8.98 -5.54 2.85
CA SER A 429 7.52 -5.52 2.93
C SER A 429 7.11 -6.01 4.31
N LEU A 430 6.56 -5.13 5.14
CA LEU A 430 6.09 -5.49 6.48
C LEU A 430 4.87 -6.40 6.37
N ALA A 431 4.80 -7.38 7.26
CA ALA A 431 3.62 -8.21 7.41
C ALA A 431 2.43 -7.39 7.92
N ARG A 432 1.23 -7.88 7.63
CA ARG A 432 -0.01 -7.29 8.14
C ARG A 432 -0.08 -7.51 9.66
N PRO A 433 -0.17 -6.44 10.48
CA PRO A 433 -0.30 -6.60 11.93
C PRO A 433 -1.58 -7.36 12.31
N GLU A 434 -1.53 -8.08 13.44
CA GLU A 434 -2.73 -8.70 14.01
C GLU A 434 -3.73 -7.62 14.47
N GLY A 435 -5.03 -7.89 14.37
CA GLY A 435 -6.08 -6.92 14.72
C GLY A 435 -6.31 -5.77 13.72
N TYR A 436 -5.35 -5.47 12.85
CA TYR A 436 -5.48 -4.43 11.81
C TYR A 436 -6.50 -4.84 10.73
N MET A 437 -7.44 -3.96 10.38
CA MET A 437 -8.30 -4.09 9.21
C MET A 437 -7.69 -3.38 7.99
N GLY A 438 -7.46 -4.11 6.90
CA GLY A 438 -6.95 -3.60 5.64
C GLY A 438 -7.99 -3.63 4.51
N VAL A 439 -7.56 -3.23 3.32
CA VAL A 439 -8.42 -3.16 2.13
C VAL A 439 -9.05 -4.51 1.79
N ALA A 440 -8.30 -5.61 1.90
CA ALA A 440 -8.77 -6.97 1.61
C ALA A 440 -9.96 -7.42 2.48
N ASP A 441 -10.16 -6.85 3.68
CA ASP A 441 -11.27 -7.26 4.57
C ASP A 441 -12.64 -6.77 4.13
N PHE A 442 -12.71 -6.00 3.04
CA PHE A 442 -13.95 -5.49 2.47
C PHE A 442 -14.35 -6.23 1.19
N PHE A 443 -13.53 -7.19 0.73
CA PHE A 443 -13.74 -7.91 -0.53
C PHE A 443 -13.81 -9.42 -0.31
N ASP A 444 -14.60 -10.07 -1.16
CA ASP A 444 -14.61 -11.51 -1.34
C ASP A 444 -13.93 -11.81 -2.70
N PHE A 445 -12.75 -12.44 -2.67
CA PHE A 445 -11.95 -12.69 -3.88
C PHE A 445 -12.28 -14.03 -4.54
N ASP A 446 -12.35 -15.10 -3.75
CA ASP A 446 -12.38 -16.49 -4.27
C ASP A 446 -13.73 -17.20 -4.08
N LYS A 447 -14.71 -16.55 -3.45
CA LYS A 447 -15.99 -17.17 -3.07
C LYS A 447 -17.16 -16.25 -3.37
N GLU A 448 -18.20 -16.82 -3.97
CA GLU A 448 -19.51 -16.18 -4.09
C GLU A 448 -20.34 -16.52 -2.85
N PHE A 449 -21.03 -15.51 -2.33
CA PHE A 449 -21.92 -15.63 -1.18
C PHE A 449 -23.30 -15.14 -1.55
N VAL A 450 -24.32 -15.78 -0.98
CA VAL A 450 -25.71 -15.30 -1.10
C VAL A 450 -25.91 -14.07 -0.21
N SER A 451 -26.92 -13.25 -0.53
CA SER A 451 -27.31 -12.11 0.30
C SER A 451 -27.70 -12.59 1.71
N GLY A 452 -27.29 -11.84 2.74
CA GLY A 452 -27.54 -12.18 4.15
C GLY A 452 -26.55 -13.17 4.77
N ASP A 453 -25.64 -13.77 3.99
CA ASP A 453 -24.52 -14.53 4.55
C ASP A 453 -23.42 -13.57 5.01
N TYR A 454 -23.37 -13.26 6.30
CA TYR A 454 -22.41 -12.32 6.87
C TYR A 454 -20.99 -12.88 7.05
N ARG A 455 -20.72 -14.12 6.60
CA ARG A 455 -19.34 -14.61 6.39
C ARG A 455 -18.69 -13.92 5.19
N SER A 456 -19.48 -13.38 4.26
CA SER A 456 -19.01 -12.48 3.20
C SER A 456 -18.55 -11.16 3.80
N ASN A 457 -17.35 -10.73 3.39
CA ASN A 457 -16.78 -9.44 3.75
C ASN A 457 -17.62 -8.29 3.19
N ARG A 458 -18.09 -8.43 1.94
CA ARG A 458 -18.97 -7.44 1.32
C ARG A 458 -20.28 -7.30 2.09
N ASN A 459 -20.98 -8.40 2.36
CA ASN A 459 -22.25 -8.37 3.08
C ASN A 459 -22.12 -7.81 4.49
N ALA A 460 -21.04 -8.16 5.21
CA ALA A 460 -20.80 -7.68 6.56
C ALA A 460 -20.54 -6.16 6.59
N TYR A 461 -19.66 -5.66 5.72
CA TYR A 461 -19.06 -4.34 5.92
C TYR A 461 -19.46 -3.29 4.86
N VAL A 462 -19.97 -3.67 3.69
CA VAL A 462 -20.12 -2.75 2.54
C VAL A 462 -21.58 -2.48 2.20
N ARG A 463 -21.92 -1.21 1.96
CA ARG A 463 -23.25 -0.75 1.53
C ARG A 463 -23.09 0.08 0.26
N ASP A 464 -23.81 -0.29 -0.79
CA ASP A 464 -23.76 0.42 -2.07
C ASP A 464 -24.47 1.77 -1.95
N VAL A 465 -23.86 2.82 -2.51
CA VAL A 465 -24.46 4.17 -2.60
C VAL A 465 -24.72 4.48 -4.07
N VAL A 466 -25.98 4.80 -4.38
CA VAL A 466 -26.46 5.17 -5.71
C VAL A 466 -27.43 6.34 -5.58
N GLY A 467 -27.39 7.28 -6.52
CA GLY A 467 -28.32 8.42 -6.53
C GLY A 467 -27.96 9.53 -5.53
N PRO A 468 -28.94 10.32 -5.07
CA PRO A 468 -28.70 11.49 -4.23
C PRO A 468 -28.36 11.10 -2.77
N ASP A 469 -27.58 11.93 -2.06
CA ASP A 469 -27.14 11.63 -0.69
C ASP A 469 -28.31 11.54 0.30
N GLU A 470 -29.37 12.30 0.04
CA GLU A 470 -30.55 12.48 0.89
C GLU A 470 -31.49 11.26 0.88
N SER A 471 -31.30 10.31 -0.06
CA SER A 471 -32.07 9.06 -0.10
C SER A 471 -31.92 8.28 1.20
N GLU A 472 -33.00 7.65 1.68
CA GLU A 472 -33.02 7.01 2.99
C GLU A 472 -31.92 5.95 3.22
N ASP A 473 -31.52 5.24 2.17
CA ASP A 473 -30.50 4.18 2.20
C ASP A 473 -29.05 4.69 2.11
N ASN A 474 -28.85 5.99 1.86
CA ASN A 474 -27.53 6.61 1.68
C ASN A 474 -27.08 7.32 2.97
N LEU A 475 -26.91 8.65 2.95
CA LEU A 475 -26.35 9.40 4.08
C LEU A 475 -27.18 9.26 5.38
N PRO A 476 -28.54 9.31 5.36
CA PRO A 476 -29.36 9.06 6.53
C PRO A 476 -29.08 7.72 7.21
N LYS A 477 -28.98 6.63 6.45
CA LYS A 477 -28.68 5.30 6.99
C LYS A 477 -27.27 5.22 7.58
N ALA A 478 -26.31 5.88 6.95
CA ALA A 478 -24.94 5.95 7.44
C ALA A 478 -24.85 6.68 8.80
N VAL A 479 -25.55 7.80 8.95
CA VAL A 479 -25.62 8.55 10.23
C VAL A 479 -26.35 7.74 11.31
N ASP A 480 -27.45 7.07 10.96
CA ASP A 480 -28.18 6.18 11.88
C ASP A 480 -27.28 5.05 12.41
N LEU A 481 -26.50 4.40 11.54
CA LEU A 481 -25.51 3.37 11.93
C LEU A 481 -24.36 3.94 12.76
N PHE A 482 -23.93 5.18 12.50
CA PHE A 482 -22.89 5.84 13.30
C PHE A 482 -23.34 6.04 14.76
N VAL A 483 -24.58 6.52 14.97
CA VAL A 483 -25.13 6.68 16.32
C VAL A 483 -25.32 5.34 17.01
N LEU A 484 -25.86 4.35 16.30
CA LEU A 484 -26.09 3.01 16.84
C LEU A 484 -24.78 2.32 17.25
N SER A 485 -23.75 2.38 16.40
CA SER A 485 -22.42 1.80 16.70
C SER A 485 -21.78 2.46 17.92
N GLY A 486 -21.92 3.77 18.10
CA GLY A 486 -21.44 4.46 19.30
C GLY A 486 -22.17 4.03 20.57
N ALA A 487 -23.51 3.84 20.50
CA ALA A 487 -24.29 3.32 21.61
C ALA A 487 -23.84 1.90 22.02
N ILE A 488 -23.54 1.03 21.05
CA ILE A 488 -23.05 -0.33 21.34
C ILE A 488 -21.64 -0.31 21.94
N LYS A 489 -20.76 0.59 21.49
CA LYS A 489 -19.44 0.77 22.12
C LYS A 489 -19.58 1.16 23.59
N LEU A 490 -20.45 2.12 23.91
CA LEU A 490 -20.70 2.50 25.31
C LEU A 490 -21.36 1.38 26.12
N TYR A 491 -22.22 0.57 25.49
CA TYR A 491 -22.76 -0.64 26.12
C TYR A 491 -21.66 -1.64 26.46
N ARG A 492 -20.77 -1.97 25.51
CA ARG A 492 -19.64 -2.89 25.74
C ARG A 492 -18.71 -2.40 26.86
N GLU A 493 -18.37 -1.12 26.85
CA GLU A 493 -17.54 -0.47 27.88
C GLU A 493 -18.19 -0.53 29.27
N SER A 494 -19.53 -0.54 29.35
CA SER A 494 -20.25 -0.67 30.63
C SER A 494 -20.26 -2.09 31.21
N ILE A 495 -20.06 -3.10 30.36
CA ILE A 495 -20.05 -4.52 30.76
C ILE A 495 -18.64 -4.93 31.18
N ASP A 496 -17.63 -4.55 30.40
CA ASP A 496 -16.24 -4.89 30.65
C ASP A 496 -15.33 -3.74 30.20
N ARG A 497 -15.06 -2.82 31.13
CA ARG A 497 -14.22 -1.64 30.89
C ARG A 497 -12.75 -1.98 30.71
N ALA A 498 -12.29 -3.12 31.23
CA ALA A 498 -10.90 -3.55 31.10
C ALA A 498 -10.62 -3.99 29.66
N ARG A 499 -11.55 -4.74 29.04
CA ARG A 499 -11.44 -5.19 27.65
C ARG A 499 -11.91 -4.15 26.62
N TYR A 500 -12.94 -3.36 26.95
CA TYR A 500 -13.56 -2.41 26.03
C TYR A 500 -13.42 -0.98 26.57
N SER A 501 -12.47 -0.23 25.99
CA SER A 501 -12.25 1.20 26.31
C SER A 501 -12.11 2.00 25.02
N PHE A 502 -13.04 2.92 24.76
CA PHE A 502 -13.12 3.63 23.48
C PHE A 502 -12.87 5.14 23.63
N ARG A 503 -11.65 5.57 23.31
CA ARG A 503 -11.28 7.00 23.33
C ARG A 503 -11.98 7.79 22.21
N HIS A 504 -12.07 7.21 21.03
CA HIS A 504 -12.59 7.88 19.83
C HIS A 504 -13.81 7.15 19.25
N HIS A 505 -14.74 7.91 18.69
CA HIS A 505 -15.87 7.42 17.91
C HIS A 505 -16.17 8.38 16.77
N THR A 506 -15.78 8.00 15.54
CA THR A 506 -15.85 8.90 14.40
C THR A 506 -16.58 8.30 13.21
N MET A 507 -17.18 9.20 12.43
CA MET A 507 -17.68 8.94 11.08
C MET A 507 -16.91 9.81 10.10
N LEU A 508 -16.63 9.29 8.92
CA LEU A 508 -16.00 10.04 7.84
C LEU A 508 -16.96 10.20 6.67
N VAL A 509 -17.20 11.44 6.24
CA VAL A 509 -17.94 11.77 5.02
C VAL A 509 -16.97 12.35 4.00
N HIS A 510 -16.87 11.67 2.86
CA HIS A 510 -15.94 11.99 1.81
C HIS A 510 -16.60 12.02 0.42
N HIS A 511 -17.13 13.19 0.04
CA HIS A 511 -17.79 13.38 -1.26
C HIS A 511 -16.86 13.99 -2.34
N SER A 512 -16.20 15.11 -2.04
CA SER A 512 -15.43 15.89 -3.05
C SER A 512 -14.08 16.41 -2.55
N GLN A 513 -13.28 16.96 -3.46
CA GLN A 513 -12.05 17.72 -3.16
C GLN A 513 -12.30 19.22 -2.95
N LYS A 514 -13.44 19.73 -3.43
CA LYS A 514 -13.76 21.15 -3.42
C LYS A 514 -14.25 21.57 -2.03
N THR A 515 -13.63 22.60 -1.46
CA THR A 515 -13.98 23.13 -0.13
C THR A 515 -15.44 23.57 -0.03
N GLN A 516 -16.00 24.18 -1.08
CA GLN A 516 -17.41 24.58 -1.15
C GLN A 516 -18.37 23.39 -0.95
N VAL A 517 -18.01 22.21 -1.44
CA VAL A 517 -18.82 20.99 -1.27
C VAL A 517 -18.75 20.48 0.17
N HIS A 518 -17.69 20.79 0.93
CA HIS A 518 -17.60 20.34 2.34
C HIS A 518 -18.54 21.12 3.27
N GLU A 519 -18.83 22.38 2.96
CA GLU A 519 -19.86 23.14 3.69
C GLU A 519 -21.26 22.61 3.39
N GLU A 520 -21.54 22.27 2.14
CA GLU A 520 -22.77 21.59 1.74
C GLU A 520 -22.90 20.21 2.42
N ASP A 521 -21.85 19.39 2.39
CA ASP A 521 -21.80 18.10 3.07
C ASP A 521 -22.05 18.27 4.57
N ARG A 522 -21.41 19.26 5.23
CA ARG A 522 -21.65 19.57 6.65
C ARG A 522 -23.11 19.92 6.89
N ALA A 523 -23.70 20.81 6.07
CA ALA A 523 -25.08 21.20 6.22
C ALA A 523 -26.04 20.00 6.10
N LYS A 524 -25.81 19.12 5.10
CA LYS A 524 -26.59 17.88 4.91
C LYS A 524 -26.46 16.93 6.09
N VAL A 525 -25.23 16.67 6.56
CA VAL A 525 -24.98 15.80 7.71
C VAL A 525 -25.63 16.38 8.97
N SER A 526 -25.46 17.67 9.23
CA SER A 526 -26.07 18.35 10.38
C SER A 526 -27.59 18.30 10.31
N ALA A 527 -28.20 18.47 9.14
CA ALA A 527 -29.65 18.34 8.98
C ALA A 527 -30.14 16.90 9.26
N VAL A 528 -29.38 15.89 8.81
CA VAL A 528 -29.71 14.47 9.04
C VAL A 528 -29.57 14.10 10.52
N PHE A 529 -28.49 14.55 11.18
CA PHE A 529 -28.20 14.25 12.59
C PHE A 529 -29.09 15.06 13.55
N SER A 530 -29.38 16.32 13.20
CA SER A 530 -30.27 17.23 13.93
C SER A 530 -29.95 17.34 15.42
N ASP A 531 -28.66 17.43 15.78
CA ASP A 531 -28.15 17.45 17.17
C ASP A 531 -28.72 16.33 18.05
N GLY A 532 -29.02 15.20 17.44
CA GLY A 532 -29.61 14.04 18.09
C GLY A 532 -31.12 14.13 18.38
N GLN A 533 -31.77 15.26 18.12
CA GLN A 533 -33.23 15.42 18.31
C GLN A 533 -34.03 14.39 17.51
N ARG A 534 -33.52 13.99 16.35
CA ARG A 534 -34.10 12.92 15.51
C ARG A 534 -34.29 11.62 16.30
N TYR A 535 -33.35 11.27 17.17
CA TYR A 535 -33.34 10.01 17.92
C TYR A 535 -34.14 10.07 19.23
N GLN A 536 -34.64 11.25 19.60
CA GLN A 536 -35.61 11.41 20.69
C GLN A 536 -37.05 11.10 20.21
N ARG A 537 -37.29 11.12 18.89
CA ARG A 537 -38.59 10.84 18.28
C ARG A 537 -38.79 9.34 17.99
N SER A 538 -40.04 8.88 18.02
CA SER A 538 -40.40 7.49 17.75
C SER A 538 -39.94 7.00 16.36
N ILE A 539 -39.98 7.86 15.34
CA ILE A 539 -39.53 7.55 13.97
C ILE A 539 -38.03 7.25 13.95
N GLY A 540 -37.21 8.07 14.62
CA GLY A 540 -35.76 7.83 14.71
C GLY A 540 -35.43 6.53 15.43
N LEU A 541 -36.09 6.27 16.55
CA LEU A 541 -35.91 5.02 17.30
C LEU A 541 -36.34 3.78 16.51
N LYS A 542 -37.43 3.85 15.73
CA LYS A 542 -37.84 2.76 14.83
C LYS A 542 -36.78 2.45 13.77
N ARG A 543 -36.15 3.47 13.19
CA ARG A 543 -35.04 3.30 12.22
C ARG A 543 -33.83 2.64 12.86
N LEU A 544 -33.42 3.09 14.05
CA LEU A 544 -32.31 2.48 14.79
C LEU A 544 -32.62 1.02 15.18
N LYS A 545 -33.85 0.72 15.61
CA LYS A 545 -34.28 -0.65 15.92
C LYS A 545 -34.18 -1.56 14.70
N LYS A 546 -34.65 -1.09 13.54
CA LYS A 546 -34.57 -1.84 12.28
C LYS A 546 -33.10 -2.18 11.93
N LEU A 547 -32.20 -1.20 12.00
CA LEU A 547 -30.76 -1.42 11.74
C LEU A 547 -30.10 -2.34 12.77
N PHE A 548 -30.52 -2.27 14.03
CA PHE A 548 -30.04 -3.17 15.07
C PHE A 548 -30.41 -4.63 14.76
N GLU A 549 -31.64 -4.88 14.33
CA GLU A 549 -32.17 -6.22 14.06
C GLU A 549 -31.69 -6.81 12.72
N GLU A 550 -31.65 -5.98 11.67
CA GLU A 550 -31.37 -6.44 10.29
C GLU A 550 -29.88 -6.34 9.90
N ASP A 551 -29.07 -5.56 10.61
CA ASP A 551 -27.66 -5.31 10.23
C ASP A 551 -26.69 -5.64 11.36
N ILE A 552 -26.73 -4.89 12.47
CA ILE A 552 -25.68 -5.02 13.50
C ILE A 552 -25.73 -6.38 14.18
N ARG A 553 -26.88 -6.78 14.74
CA ARG A 553 -27.02 -8.04 15.48
C ARG A 553 -26.60 -9.27 14.66
N PRO A 554 -27.08 -9.46 13.42
CA PRO A 554 -26.68 -10.64 12.65
C PRO A 554 -25.20 -10.59 12.22
N VAL A 555 -24.64 -9.41 11.88
CA VAL A 555 -23.20 -9.29 11.59
C VAL A 555 -22.36 -9.61 12.82
N THR A 556 -22.67 -9.04 13.99
CA THR A 556 -21.95 -9.29 15.24
C THR A 556 -22.01 -10.77 15.62
N SER A 557 -23.17 -11.43 15.46
CA SER A 557 -23.31 -12.87 15.78
C SER A 557 -22.37 -13.78 15.00
N VAL A 558 -21.96 -13.36 13.78
CA VAL A 558 -21.03 -14.11 12.93
C VAL A 558 -19.59 -13.63 13.10
N ARG A 559 -19.37 -12.32 13.25
CA ARG A 559 -18.04 -11.70 13.20
C ARG A 559 -17.39 -11.50 14.56
N ALA A 560 -18.17 -11.44 15.62
CA ALA A 560 -17.71 -11.27 17.00
C ALA A 560 -18.72 -11.90 17.99
N PRO A 561 -18.96 -13.23 17.93
CA PRO A 561 -19.95 -13.92 18.76
C PRO A 561 -19.69 -13.76 20.27
N GLU A 562 -18.44 -13.52 20.65
CA GLU A 562 -17.99 -13.31 22.03
C GLU A 562 -18.14 -11.86 22.51
N ALA A 563 -18.44 -10.90 21.62
CA ALA A 563 -18.55 -9.50 22.00
C ALA A 563 -19.89 -9.25 22.73
N PRO A 564 -19.89 -8.48 23.84
CA PRO A 564 -21.13 -8.15 24.54
C PRO A 564 -22.12 -7.46 23.59
N MET A 565 -23.34 -8.00 23.56
CA MET A 565 -24.45 -7.48 22.78
C MET A 565 -25.72 -7.39 23.64
N PRO A 566 -26.49 -6.30 23.58
CA PRO A 566 -27.78 -6.19 24.25
C PRO A 566 -28.77 -7.26 23.74
N ARG A 567 -29.59 -7.79 24.66
CA ARG A 567 -30.61 -8.80 24.35
C ARG A 567 -31.78 -8.23 23.55
N SER A 568 -32.09 -6.94 23.75
CA SER A 568 -33.13 -6.21 23.05
C SER A 568 -32.68 -4.78 22.73
N PHE A 569 -33.33 -4.16 21.74
CA PHE A 569 -33.06 -2.75 21.39
C PHE A 569 -33.33 -1.79 22.55
N ASP A 570 -34.29 -2.09 23.43
CA ASP A 570 -34.62 -1.22 24.57
C ASP A 570 -33.46 -1.01 25.53
N GLN A 571 -32.58 -2.01 25.69
CA GLN A 571 -31.36 -1.89 26.50
C GLN A 571 -30.37 -0.87 25.94
N LEU A 572 -30.44 -0.51 24.66
CA LEU A 572 -29.57 0.50 24.04
C LEU A 572 -30.04 1.93 24.24
N LYS A 573 -31.32 2.17 24.58
CA LYS A 573 -31.87 3.54 24.71
C LYS A 573 -31.04 4.46 25.62
N PRO A 574 -30.58 4.04 26.81
CA PRO A 574 -29.72 4.89 27.66
C PRO A 574 -28.37 5.22 26.99
N TYR A 575 -27.81 4.26 26.27
CA TYR A 575 -26.52 4.40 25.61
C TYR A 575 -26.60 5.24 24.33
N ILE A 576 -27.75 5.25 23.64
CA ILE A 576 -28.03 6.17 22.53
C ILE A 576 -27.96 7.61 23.03
N ASN A 577 -28.64 7.92 24.14
CA ASN A 577 -28.60 9.26 24.73
C ASN A 577 -27.18 9.67 25.17
N ARG A 578 -26.43 8.75 25.81
CA ARG A 578 -25.03 8.99 26.18
C ARG A 578 -24.12 9.20 24.96
N CYS A 579 -24.35 8.45 23.87
CA CYS A 579 -23.61 8.59 22.62
C CYS A 579 -23.82 9.98 22.01
N ILE A 580 -25.09 10.42 21.93
CA ILE A 580 -25.45 11.76 21.44
C ILE A 580 -24.81 12.84 22.31
N ALA A 581 -24.88 12.72 23.64
CA ALA A 581 -24.26 13.67 24.56
C ALA A 581 -22.75 13.80 24.33
N LYS A 582 -22.03 12.69 24.14
CA LYS A 582 -20.59 12.71 23.80
C LYS A 582 -20.31 13.34 22.44
N ILE A 583 -21.13 13.07 21.43
CA ILE A 583 -20.97 13.67 20.09
C ILE A 583 -21.18 15.19 20.13
N CYS A 584 -22.12 15.66 20.95
CA CYS A 584 -22.45 17.08 21.07
C CYS A 584 -21.64 17.83 22.15
N GLU A 585 -20.78 17.16 22.91
CA GLU A 585 -20.06 17.72 24.08
C GLU A 585 -19.30 19.01 23.77
N THR A 586 -18.66 19.09 22.59
CA THR A 586 -17.86 20.26 22.19
C THR A 586 -18.66 21.32 21.43
N GLY A 587 -19.99 21.16 21.29
CA GLY A 587 -20.84 22.01 20.44
C GLY A 587 -20.56 21.92 18.92
N LEU A 588 -19.66 21.02 18.50
CA LEU A 588 -19.24 20.83 17.11
C LEU A 588 -19.31 19.34 16.71
N PRO A 589 -20.53 18.79 16.55
CA PRO A 589 -20.72 17.38 16.23
C PRO A 589 -20.27 17.02 14.81
N VAL A 590 -20.23 18.01 13.91
CA VAL A 590 -19.76 17.87 12.52
C VAL A 590 -18.63 18.87 12.28
N ARG A 591 -17.44 18.36 11.93
CA ARG A 591 -16.20 19.15 11.79
C ARG A 591 -15.68 19.11 10.36
N ILE A 592 -15.33 20.27 9.79
CA ILE A 592 -14.75 20.32 8.43
C ILE A 592 -13.23 20.32 8.52
N VAL A 593 -12.61 19.23 8.03
CA VAL A 593 -11.16 19.11 7.94
C VAL A 593 -10.71 19.58 6.57
N ASN A 594 -10.80 20.89 6.30
CA ASN A 594 -10.25 21.52 5.09
C ASN A 594 -10.15 23.05 5.06
N GLY A 595 -10.82 23.81 5.92
CA GLY A 595 -10.88 25.26 5.69
C GLY A 595 -9.53 25.98 5.83
N GLU A 596 -9.37 27.02 5.03
CA GLU A 596 -8.44 28.13 5.32
C GLU A 596 -9.16 29.13 6.24
N GLY A 597 -8.43 30.02 6.90
CA GLY A 597 -9.03 30.98 7.83
C GLY A 597 -9.63 30.33 9.08
N GLN A 598 -10.90 30.62 9.37
CA GLN A 598 -11.58 30.37 10.65
C GLN A 598 -11.75 28.88 11.01
N PHE A 599 -11.71 27.95 10.03
CA PHE A 599 -11.88 26.51 10.28
C PHE A 599 -10.56 25.75 10.51
N ARG A 600 -9.41 26.44 10.56
CA ARG A 600 -8.09 25.80 10.77
C ARG A 600 -7.98 25.11 12.14
N GLU A 601 -8.75 25.59 13.11
CA GLU A 601 -8.82 25.06 14.48
C GLU A 601 -9.77 23.85 14.61
N GLU A 602 -10.57 23.53 13.58
CA GLU A 602 -11.52 22.40 13.62
C GLU A 602 -10.88 21.04 13.32
N ILE A 603 -9.60 20.98 12.93
CA ILE A 603 -8.92 19.70 12.63
C ILE A 603 -8.64 18.97 13.94
N PRO A 604 -9.27 17.81 14.20
CA PRO A 604 -9.05 17.11 15.45
C PRO A 604 -7.61 16.58 15.52
N ASP A 605 -6.95 16.76 16.66
CA ASP A 605 -5.72 16.04 16.96
C ASP A 605 -6.05 14.84 17.87
N PHE A 606 -6.22 13.68 17.24
CA PHE A 606 -6.56 12.41 17.91
C PHE A 606 -5.53 12.01 18.97
N GLU A 607 -4.30 12.50 18.84
CA GLU A 607 -3.23 12.27 19.80
C GLU A 607 -3.47 13.04 21.11
N GLN A 608 -4.01 14.27 21.03
CA GLN A 608 -4.15 15.16 22.18
C GLN A 608 -5.46 14.94 22.95
N SER A 609 -6.59 14.80 22.25
CA SER A 609 -7.92 14.77 22.90
C SER A 609 -8.82 13.65 22.38
N PRO A 610 -9.73 13.10 23.20
CA PRO A 610 -10.82 12.24 22.73
C PRO A 610 -11.65 12.92 21.64
N VAL A 611 -12.11 12.14 20.66
CA VAL A 611 -12.87 12.68 19.51
C VAL A 611 -14.11 11.82 19.29
N TRP A 612 -15.27 12.42 19.55
CA TRP A 612 -16.58 11.86 19.25
C TRP A 612 -17.28 12.81 18.28
N GLY A 613 -17.50 12.38 17.04
CA GLY A 613 -18.12 13.26 16.04
C GLY A 613 -17.94 12.82 14.59
N ILE A 614 -18.54 13.60 13.69
CA ILE A 614 -18.53 13.36 12.25
C ILE A 614 -17.52 14.29 11.60
N ILE A 615 -16.63 13.71 10.80
CA ILE A 615 -15.59 14.42 10.07
C ILE A 615 -16.03 14.52 8.62
N VAL A 616 -16.13 15.74 8.12
CA VAL A 616 -16.36 16.05 6.71
C VAL A 616 -15.05 16.56 6.14
N GLY A 617 -14.56 15.99 5.04
CA GLY A 617 -13.39 16.59 4.42
C GLY A 617 -12.93 15.94 3.13
N GLY A 618 -11.74 16.39 2.72
CA GLY A 618 -11.24 16.26 1.36
C GLY A 618 -9.72 16.24 1.25
N THR A 619 -9.09 17.35 0.87
CA THR A 619 -7.66 17.37 0.49
C THR A 619 -6.71 17.40 1.69
N LYS A 620 -7.09 17.92 2.87
CA LYS A 620 -6.28 17.88 4.11
C LYS A 620 -6.45 16.60 4.93
N LEU A 621 -7.50 15.81 4.68
CA LEU A 621 -7.60 14.39 5.09
C LEU A 621 -6.69 13.46 4.24
N SER A 622 -5.81 14.05 3.43
CA SER A 622 -4.86 13.33 2.58
C SER A 622 -3.74 12.66 3.37
N ARG A 623 -2.86 11.98 2.63
CA ARG A 623 -1.77 11.09 3.05
C ARG A 623 -1.12 11.48 4.38
N GLY A 624 -0.94 10.52 5.27
CA GLY A 624 -0.31 10.69 6.58
C GLY A 624 -1.24 11.00 7.75
N TYR A 625 -2.45 11.54 7.53
CA TYR A 625 -3.40 11.79 8.63
C TYR A 625 -4.18 10.52 9.01
N THR A 626 -4.16 10.17 10.31
CA THR A 626 -4.86 8.98 10.84
C THR A 626 -6.17 9.40 11.49
N VAL A 627 -7.28 8.76 11.10
CA VAL A 627 -8.61 9.00 11.67
C VAL A 627 -8.91 7.85 12.63
N GLU A 628 -8.91 8.13 13.93
CA GLU A 628 -9.14 7.10 14.95
C GLU A 628 -10.62 6.94 15.33
N GLY A 629 -10.98 5.75 15.82
CA GLY A 629 -12.34 5.46 16.25
C GLY A 629 -13.36 5.35 15.12
N LEU A 630 -12.90 5.23 13.87
CA LEU A 630 -13.76 5.27 12.68
C LEU A 630 -14.65 4.02 12.60
N THR A 631 -15.96 4.20 12.75
CA THR A 631 -16.96 3.12 12.64
C THR A 631 -17.71 3.16 11.31
N VAL A 632 -18.04 4.36 10.82
CA VAL A 632 -18.78 4.52 9.56
C VAL A 632 -18.02 5.41 8.59
N SER A 633 -17.88 4.96 7.35
CA SER A 633 -17.29 5.73 6.26
C SER A 633 -18.28 5.87 5.12
N TYR A 634 -18.60 7.11 4.73
CA TYR A 634 -19.43 7.46 3.59
C TYR A 634 -18.55 8.04 2.48
N TYR A 635 -18.28 7.26 1.44
CA TYR A 635 -17.24 7.55 0.45
C TYR A 635 -17.80 7.58 -0.98
N ARG A 636 -17.75 8.75 -1.61
CA ARG A 636 -18.19 8.97 -3.00
C ARG A 636 -17.12 9.62 -3.89
N ARG A 637 -15.94 9.90 -3.33
CA ARG A 637 -14.87 10.59 -4.07
C ARG A 637 -14.18 9.67 -5.07
N SER A 638 -14.23 10.04 -6.35
CA SER A 638 -13.38 9.44 -7.37
C SER A 638 -11.98 10.09 -7.43
N THR A 639 -10.97 9.32 -7.81
CA THR A 639 -9.59 9.81 -7.98
C THR A 639 -8.92 9.24 -9.23
N GLY A 640 -7.87 9.92 -9.66
CA GLY A 640 -7.13 9.65 -10.88
C GLY A 640 -6.22 8.44 -10.86
N THR A 641 -5.74 8.03 -9.69
CA THR A 641 -4.60 7.12 -9.53
C THR A 641 -4.80 6.15 -8.36
N GLY A 642 -4.22 4.95 -8.46
CA GLY A 642 -4.36 3.88 -7.46
C GLY A 642 -3.71 4.22 -6.12
N ASP A 643 -2.49 4.75 -6.13
CA ASP A 643 -1.76 5.20 -4.92
C ASP A 643 -2.60 6.16 -4.07
N THR A 644 -3.24 7.13 -4.72
CA THR A 644 -4.10 8.11 -4.06
C THR A 644 -5.39 7.47 -3.57
N LEU A 645 -5.96 6.52 -4.30
CA LEU A 645 -7.18 5.80 -3.89
C LEU A 645 -6.94 5.01 -2.59
N LEU A 646 -5.90 4.17 -2.55
CA LEU A 646 -5.54 3.40 -1.34
C LEU A 646 -5.26 4.32 -0.16
N GLN A 647 -4.48 5.37 -0.39
CA GLN A 647 -4.15 6.33 0.65
C GLN A 647 -5.36 7.11 1.16
N MET A 648 -6.48 7.14 0.45
CA MET A 648 -7.71 7.78 0.91
C MET A 648 -8.66 6.83 1.65
N GLY A 649 -8.39 5.52 1.63
CA GLY A 649 -9.12 4.51 2.38
C GLY A 649 -8.87 4.63 3.89
N ARG A 650 -9.45 5.65 4.54
CA ARG A 650 -9.27 5.90 5.98
C ARG A 650 -9.96 4.88 6.87
N TRP A 651 -10.83 4.05 6.30
CA TRP A 651 -11.48 2.94 7.01
C TRP A 651 -10.57 1.73 7.26
N PHE A 652 -9.32 1.78 6.81
CA PHE A 652 -8.27 0.85 7.24
C PHE A 652 -7.78 1.21 8.66
N GLY A 653 -7.07 0.30 9.32
CA GLY A 653 -6.49 0.52 10.66
C GLY A 653 -6.99 -0.44 11.73
N PHE A 654 -6.48 -0.27 12.95
CA PHE A 654 -6.87 -1.05 14.13
C PHE A 654 -8.29 -0.70 14.60
N ARG A 655 -9.03 -1.71 15.08
CA ARG A 655 -10.47 -1.64 15.38
C ARG A 655 -10.82 -2.44 16.63
N ASP A 656 -9.93 -2.39 17.62
CA ASP A 656 -9.96 -3.26 18.80
C ASP A 656 -11.29 -3.13 19.55
N GLY A 657 -12.00 -4.25 19.68
CA GLY A 657 -13.30 -4.32 20.35
C GLY A 657 -14.51 -3.83 19.55
N TYR A 658 -14.35 -3.38 18.30
CA TYR A 658 -15.47 -2.89 17.47
C TYR A 658 -15.39 -3.19 15.96
N ARG A 659 -14.54 -4.14 15.52
CA ARG A 659 -14.42 -4.56 14.10
C ARG A 659 -15.77 -4.87 13.44
N ASP A 660 -16.63 -5.58 14.16
CA ASP A 660 -17.95 -6.00 13.72
C ASP A 660 -18.93 -4.83 13.47
N LEU A 661 -18.63 -3.64 14.03
CA LEU A 661 -19.45 -2.44 13.89
C LEU A 661 -19.03 -1.55 12.71
N VAL A 662 -17.96 -1.89 11.99
CA VAL A 662 -17.43 -1.07 10.88
C VAL A 662 -18.35 -1.16 9.66
N ARG A 663 -18.69 -0.01 9.04
CA ARG A 663 -19.48 0.03 7.79
C ARG A 663 -18.90 1.03 6.79
N LEU A 664 -18.77 0.58 5.54
CA LEU A 664 -18.36 1.36 4.38
C LEU A 664 -19.55 1.54 3.45
N PHE A 665 -20.04 2.77 3.35
CA PHE A 665 -20.96 3.23 2.33
C PHE A 665 -20.13 3.76 1.15
N ILE A 666 -20.26 3.14 -0.03
CA ILE A 666 -19.39 3.45 -1.17
C ILE A 666 -20.17 3.65 -2.47
N GLY A 667 -19.84 4.73 -3.19
CA GLY A 667 -20.44 5.05 -4.48
C GLY A 667 -20.11 4.01 -5.56
N VAL A 668 -21.13 3.33 -6.10
CA VAL A 668 -20.96 2.30 -7.15
C VAL A 668 -21.32 2.80 -8.55
N ALA A 669 -21.85 4.01 -8.67
CA ALA A 669 -22.25 4.64 -9.93
C ALA A 669 -21.90 6.14 -9.96
N GLU A 670 -20.61 6.46 -9.76
CA GLU A 670 -20.16 7.85 -9.64
C GLU A 670 -19.73 8.44 -11.00
N PRO A 671 -20.10 9.69 -11.32
CA PRO A 671 -19.69 10.33 -12.55
C PRO A 671 -18.21 10.70 -12.51
N ARG A 672 -17.48 10.40 -13.59
CA ARG A 672 -16.09 10.82 -13.81
C ARG A 672 -15.87 11.20 -15.27
N GLY A 673 -15.94 12.50 -15.55
CA GLY A 673 -15.89 13.01 -16.91
C GLY A 673 -17.05 12.44 -17.74
N LYS A 674 -16.74 11.73 -18.82
CA LYS A 674 -17.75 11.06 -19.67
C LYS A 674 -18.05 9.60 -19.26
N ARG A 675 -17.51 9.13 -18.13
CA ARG A 675 -17.65 7.73 -17.68
C ARG A 675 -18.38 7.67 -16.34
N VAL A 676 -19.05 6.55 -16.09
CA VAL A 676 -19.53 6.17 -14.77
C VAL A 676 -18.55 5.17 -14.19
N VAL A 677 -18.13 5.35 -12.95
CA VAL A 677 -17.17 4.48 -12.27
C VAL A 677 -17.77 3.86 -11.02
N ASN A 678 -17.45 2.59 -10.79
CA ASN A 678 -17.73 1.89 -9.55
C ASN A 678 -16.50 1.98 -8.64
N LEU A 679 -16.62 2.72 -7.52
CA LEU A 679 -15.49 2.94 -6.61
C LEU A 679 -15.13 1.68 -5.81
N TYR A 680 -16.11 0.81 -5.52
CA TYR A 680 -15.85 -0.47 -4.87
C TYR A 680 -14.95 -1.36 -5.75
N GLU A 681 -15.28 -1.50 -7.04
CA GLU A 681 -14.42 -2.21 -7.99
C GLU A 681 -13.06 -1.53 -8.20
N ALA A 682 -13.01 -0.19 -8.08
CA ALA A 682 -11.74 0.53 -8.10
C ALA A 682 -10.84 0.16 -6.92
N PHE A 683 -11.36 0.12 -5.69
CA PHE A 683 -10.60 -0.32 -4.53
C PHE A 683 -10.20 -1.80 -4.62
N LYS A 684 -11.09 -2.66 -5.14
CA LYS A 684 -10.79 -4.09 -5.37
C LYS A 684 -9.59 -4.24 -6.31
N ALA A 685 -9.60 -3.50 -7.42
CA ALA A 685 -8.53 -3.53 -8.42
C ALA A 685 -7.19 -3.09 -7.84
N VAL A 686 -7.15 -1.99 -7.07
CA VAL A 686 -5.90 -1.52 -6.48
C VAL A 686 -5.39 -2.44 -5.36
N CYS A 687 -6.30 -3.09 -4.61
CA CYS A 687 -5.93 -4.14 -3.66
C CYS A 687 -5.19 -5.29 -4.37
N LEU A 688 -5.74 -5.76 -5.50
CA LEU A 688 -5.10 -6.80 -6.31
C LEU A 688 -3.77 -6.33 -6.92
N ASP A 689 -3.65 -5.07 -7.31
CA ASP A 689 -2.38 -4.48 -7.78
C ASP A 689 -1.32 -4.47 -6.67
N GLU A 690 -1.69 -4.09 -5.44
CA GLU A 690 -0.80 -4.10 -4.27
C GLU A 690 -0.36 -5.52 -3.90
N GLU A 691 -1.30 -6.46 -3.79
CA GLU A 691 -1.02 -7.85 -3.45
C GLU A 691 -0.13 -8.52 -4.50
N ALA A 692 -0.37 -8.22 -5.79
CA ALA A 692 0.48 -8.71 -6.87
C ALA A 692 1.92 -8.18 -6.75
N LEU A 693 2.09 -6.88 -6.48
CA LEU A 693 3.41 -6.30 -6.26
C LEU A 693 4.11 -6.97 -5.06
N ARG A 694 3.43 -7.11 -3.92
CA ARG A 694 3.98 -7.80 -2.74
C ARG A 694 4.37 -9.25 -3.05
N GLY A 695 3.56 -9.96 -3.83
CA GLY A 695 3.84 -11.31 -4.30
C GLY A 695 5.09 -11.40 -5.19
N GLU A 696 5.31 -10.41 -6.05
CA GLU A 696 6.54 -10.34 -6.85
C GLU A 696 7.78 -10.07 -5.99
N LEU A 697 7.68 -9.17 -5.00
CA LEU A 697 8.77 -8.94 -4.06
C LEU A 697 9.13 -10.23 -3.28
N LEU A 698 8.15 -11.08 -2.98
CA LEU A 698 8.35 -12.39 -2.33
C LEU A 698 9.11 -13.38 -3.22
N MET A 699 8.82 -13.39 -4.52
CA MET A 699 9.54 -14.24 -5.47
C MET A 699 11.03 -13.83 -5.54
N PHE A 700 11.34 -12.54 -5.61
CA PHE A 700 12.73 -12.06 -5.62
C PHE A 700 13.47 -12.37 -4.33
N SER A 701 12.80 -12.29 -3.18
CA SER A 701 13.37 -12.70 -1.90
C SER A 701 13.83 -14.17 -1.90
N ARG A 702 13.08 -15.06 -2.55
CA ARG A 702 13.36 -16.51 -2.57
C ARG A 702 14.47 -16.91 -3.54
N ALA A 703 14.73 -16.11 -4.57
CA ALA A 703 15.74 -16.40 -5.58
C ALA A 703 17.19 -16.28 -5.07
N GLY A 704 17.41 -15.60 -3.94
CA GLY A 704 18.74 -15.43 -3.31
C GLY A 704 19.62 -14.41 -4.03
N GLY A 705 20.39 -13.62 -3.28
CA GLY A 705 21.44 -12.72 -3.81
C GLY A 705 21.01 -11.48 -4.61
N LEU A 706 19.80 -11.41 -5.14
CA LEU A 706 19.36 -10.29 -6.00
C LEU A 706 18.98 -9.03 -5.19
N ARG A 707 19.58 -7.90 -5.57
CA ARG A 707 19.25 -6.55 -5.08
C ARG A 707 18.18 -5.89 -5.95
N PRO A 708 17.39 -4.94 -5.41
CA PRO A 708 16.34 -4.28 -6.18
C PRO A 708 16.82 -3.63 -7.50
N HIS A 709 18.06 -3.12 -7.54
CA HIS A 709 18.62 -2.52 -8.76
C HIS A 709 18.90 -3.54 -9.87
N GLN A 710 18.98 -4.83 -9.53
CA GLN A 710 19.24 -5.92 -10.48
C GLN A 710 17.94 -6.47 -11.08
N VAL A 711 16.81 -6.29 -10.39
CA VAL A 711 15.49 -6.72 -10.87
C VAL A 711 14.42 -5.72 -10.44
N PRO A 712 14.10 -4.71 -11.27
CA PRO A 712 13.00 -3.80 -10.97
C PRO A 712 11.67 -4.57 -10.97
N PRO A 713 10.82 -4.40 -9.94
CA PRO A 713 9.57 -5.16 -9.83
C PRO A 713 8.56 -4.73 -10.89
N LEU A 714 7.75 -5.67 -11.38
CA LEU A 714 6.67 -5.34 -12.31
C LEU A 714 5.47 -4.86 -11.50
N VAL A 715 4.83 -3.80 -11.99
CA VAL A 715 3.65 -3.23 -11.35
C VAL A 715 2.44 -3.53 -12.20
N ARG A 716 1.47 -4.23 -11.60
CA ARG A 716 0.22 -4.57 -12.27
C ARG A 716 -0.77 -3.40 -12.18
N GLN A 717 -1.64 -3.31 -13.16
CA GLN A 717 -2.75 -2.39 -13.20
C GLN A 717 -3.99 -3.14 -13.68
N HIS A 718 -4.86 -3.53 -12.75
CA HIS A 718 -6.09 -4.27 -13.06
C HIS A 718 -7.11 -3.44 -13.83
N LEU A 719 -7.30 -2.16 -13.48
CA LEU A 719 -8.20 -1.26 -14.20
C LEU A 719 -7.45 -0.30 -15.14
N PRO A 720 -7.63 -0.39 -16.47
CA PRO A 720 -6.88 0.42 -17.44
C PRO A 720 -7.01 1.95 -17.27
N TRP A 721 -8.07 2.43 -16.64
CA TRP A 721 -8.31 3.86 -16.40
C TRP A 721 -7.71 4.38 -15.09
N LEU A 722 -7.24 3.49 -14.22
CA LEU A 722 -6.71 3.79 -12.90
C LEU A 722 -5.22 3.39 -12.83
N PRO A 723 -4.30 4.25 -13.30
CA PRO A 723 -2.87 3.97 -13.24
C PRO A 723 -2.37 3.84 -11.79
N PRO A 724 -1.31 3.06 -11.52
CA PRO A 724 -0.78 2.85 -10.17
C PRO A 724 -0.38 4.15 -9.46
N ALA A 725 0.22 5.10 -10.19
CA ALA A 725 0.60 6.41 -9.67
C ALA A 725 0.30 7.54 -10.68
N ALA A 726 0.56 8.79 -10.28
CA ALA A 726 0.42 9.94 -11.17
C ALA A 726 1.41 9.87 -12.35
N ARG A 727 1.00 10.32 -13.55
CA ARG A 727 1.82 10.24 -14.78
C ARG A 727 3.21 10.88 -14.64
N ASN A 728 3.30 11.99 -13.91
CA ASN A 728 4.57 12.66 -13.64
C ASN A 728 5.46 11.91 -12.64
N LYS A 729 4.96 10.88 -11.95
CA LYS A 729 5.75 9.96 -11.12
C LYS A 729 6.08 8.64 -11.84
N MET A 730 5.60 8.48 -13.08
CA MET A 730 5.72 7.26 -13.87
C MET A 730 6.46 7.50 -15.20
N PHE A 731 7.22 8.59 -15.34
CA PHE A 731 7.83 8.91 -16.64
C PHE A 731 8.96 7.95 -17.04
N ASN A 732 9.56 7.22 -16.09
CA ASN A 732 10.47 6.10 -16.34
C ASN A 732 9.74 4.76 -16.49
N ALA A 733 8.43 4.72 -16.20
CA ALA A 733 7.64 3.51 -16.34
C ALA A 733 7.28 3.27 -17.81
N GLU A 734 7.41 2.03 -18.23
CA GLU A 734 6.99 1.57 -19.55
C GLU A 734 5.99 0.44 -19.42
N ILE A 735 5.06 0.36 -20.38
CA ILE A 735 4.15 -0.77 -20.43
C ILE A 735 4.95 -1.94 -21.00
N LYS A 736 5.06 -3.04 -20.25
CA LYS A 736 5.68 -4.28 -20.72
C LYS A 736 4.67 -5.14 -21.46
N SER A 737 3.43 -5.16 -20.99
CA SER A 737 2.35 -5.86 -21.67
C SER A 737 0.99 -5.28 -21.32
N ARG A 738 -0.01 -5.55 -22.17
CA ARG A 738 -1.37 -5.08 -22.00
C ARG A 738 -2.34 -6.18 -22.43
N ASP A 739 -3.34 -6.43 -21.60
CA ASP A 739 -4.44 -7.33 -21.94
C ASP A 739 -5.53 -6.56 -22.71
N PHE A 740 -5.82 -7.03 -23.92
CA PHE A 740 -6.85 -6.45 -24.78
C PHE A 740 -8.15 -7.27 -24.79
N ALA A 741 -8.26 -8.37 -24.03
CA ALA A 741 -9.46 -9.21 -24.01
C ALA A 741 -10.75 -8.40 -23.83
N GLY A 742 -11.72 -8.59 -24.74
CA GLY A 742 -13.00 -7.88 -24.74
C GLY A 742 -12.97 -6.40 -25.13
N ASP A 743 -11.80 -5.78 -25.34
CA ASP A 743 -11.72 -4.36 -25.74
C ASP A 743 -12.05 -4.14 -27.22
N TRP A 744 -12.60 -2.96 -27.53
CA TRP A 744 -12.61 -2.38 -28.86
C TRP A 744 -11.45 -1.41 -29.02
N THR A 745 -10.64 -1.57 -30.07
CA THR A 745 -9.57 -0.63 -30.45
C THR A 745 -9.79 -0.10 -31.86
N GLU A 746 -9.58 1.21 -32.05
CA GLU A 746 -9.61 1.85 -33.36
C GLU A 746 -8.57 2.96 -33.36
N LYS A 747 -7.65 2.92 -34.34
CA LYS A 747 -6.61 3.94 -34.51
C LYS A 747 -7.00 4.82 -35.68
N THR A 748 -7.17 6.12 -35.45
CA THR A 748 -7.63 7.04 -36.50
C THR A 748 -6.51 7.81 -37.20
N SER A 749 -5.25 7.62 -36.78
CA SER A 749 -4.10 8.16 -37.53
C SER A 749 -4.00 7.49 -38.89
N ALA A 750 -3.78 8.28 -39.94
CA ALA A 750 -3.72 7.79 -41.31
C ALA A 750 -2.59 8.45 -42.09
N PRO A 751 -1.88 7.70 -42.96
CA PRO A 751 -0.77 8.24 -43.74
C PRO A 751 -1.23 9.36 -44.67
N VAL A 752 -0.30 10.28 -44.98
CA VAL A 752 -0.51 11.37 -45.93
C VAL A 752 0.25 11.16 -47.24
N HIS A 753 1.33 10.36 -47.21
CA HIS A 753 2.14 10.08 -48.40
C HIS A 753 1.54 8.94 -49.22
N GLU A 754 1.43 9.14 -50.54
CA GLU A 754 0.85 8.19 -51.49
C GLU A 754 1.46 6.79 -51.41
N LYS A 755 2.81 6.71 -51.27
CA LYS A 755 3.50 5.42 -51.10
C LYS A 755 3.01 4.61 -49.89
N ALA A 756 2.72 5.29 -48.77
CA ALA A 756 2.21 4.64 -47.56
C ALA A 756 0.73 4.29 -47.68
N ILE A 757 -0.07 5.15 -48.33
CA ILE A 757 -1.49 4.89 -48.59
C ILE A 757 -1.65 3.66 -49.51
N SER A 758 -0.94 3.64 -50.64
CA SER A 758 -0.92 2.52 -51.58
C SER A 758 -0.37 1.25 -50.94
N GLY A 759 0.67 1.35 -50.10
CA GLY A 759 1.18 0.22 -49.32
C GLY A 759 0.15 -0.39 -48.38
N ASN A 760 -0.62 0.43 -47.65
CA ASN A 760 -1.71 -0.05 -46.78
C ASN A 760 -2.83 -0.72 -47.58
N LEU A 761 -3.17 -0.18 -48.76
CA LEU A 761 -4.16 -0.77 -49.64
C LEU A 761 -3.71 -2.15 -50.16
N VAL A 762 -2.43 -2.30 -50.53
CA VAL A 762 -1.85 -3.59 -50.92
C VAL A 762 -1.94 -4.59 -49.77
N ALA A 763 -1.52 -4.20 -48.55
CA ALA A 763 -1.59 -5.07 -47.38
C ALA A 763 -3.03 -5.51 -47.06
N ALA A 764 -4.00 -4.58 -47.15
CA ALA A 764 -5.41 -4.90 -46.96
C ALA A 764 -5.92 -5.88 -48.03
N ASN A 765 -5.49 -5.71 -49.28
CA ASN A 765 -5.84 -6.61 -50.37
C ASN A 765 -5.24 -8.01 -50.17
N GLU A 766 -4.01 -8.12 -49.67
CA GLU A 766 -3.41 -9.42 -49.35
C GLU A 766 -4.19 -10.15 -48.23
N LEU A 767 -4.54 -9.43 -47.16
CA LEU A 767 -5.37 -9.97 -46.08
C LEU A 767 -6.74 -10.42 -46.59
N LEU A 768 -7.40 -9.60 -47.40
CA LEU A 768 -8.71 -9.95 -47.92
C LEU A 768 -8.65 -11.19 -48.83
N LYS A 769 -7.56 -11.38 -49.60
CA LYS A 769 -7.37 -12.56 -50.46
C LYS A 769 -7.25 -13.84 -49.63
N SER A 770 -6.54 -13.78 -48.50
CA SER A 770 -6.40 -14.92 -47.58
C SER A 770 -7.64 -15.14 -46.69
N SER A 771 -8.53 -14.14 -46.57
CA SER A 771 -9.69 -14.16 -45.66
C SER A 771 -10.95 -14.89 -46.16
N ARG A 772 -10.93 -15.61 -47.28
CA ARG A 772 -12.14 -16.29 -47.84
C ARG A 772 -13.39 -15.38 -47.83
N LEU A 773 -13.25 -14.16 -48.34
CA LEU A 773 -14.33 -13.17 -48.34
C LEU A 773 -15.55 -13.67 -49.13
N CYS A 774 -16.74 -13.61 -48.54
CA CYS A 774 -18.00 -14.00 -49.16
C CYS A 774 -18.29 -13.18 -50.42
N GLU A 775 -19.01 -13.78 -51.37
CA GLU A 775 -19.30 -13.16 -52.68
C GLU A 775 -20.54 -12.26 -52.65
N LYS A 776 -21.50 -12.59 -51.78
CA LYS A 776 -22.77 -11.85 -51.65
C LYS A 776 -22.72 -10.95 -50.43
N VAL A 777 -23.17 -9.71 -50.61
CA VAL A 777 -23.41 -8.78 -49.52
C VAL A 777 -24.59 -9.30 -48.69
N GLU A 778 -24.39 -9.46 -47.39
CA GLU A 778 -25.44 -9.89 -46.46
C GLU A 778 -25.94 -8.70 -45.64
N ARG A 779 -27.25 -8.67 -45.37
CA ARG A 779 -27.84 -7.66 -44.48
C ARG A 779 -27.87 -8.18 -43.04
N VAL A 780 -27.33 -7.39 -42.13
CA VAL A 780 -27.33 -7.63 -40.68
C VAL A 780 -28.43 -6.79 -40.03
N THR A 781 -29.20 -7.40 -39.13
CA THR A 781 -30.21 -6.70 -38.32
C THR A 781 -30.16 -7.18 -36.86
N PHE A 782 -30.38 -6.28 -35.91
CA PHE A 782 -30.47 -6.60 -34.48
C PHE A 782 -31.13 -5.46 -33.68
N GLN A 783 -31.43 -5.70 -32.41
CA GLN A 783 -31.86 -4.70 -31.43
C GLN A 783 -30.73 -4.42 -30.44
N ALA A 784 -30.40 -3.14 -30.26
CA ALA A 784 -29.44 -2.67 -29.25
C ALA A 784 -30.03 -2.77 -27.83
N GLU A 785 -29.20 -2.57 -26.80
CA GLU A 785 -29.59 -2.70 -25.39
C GLU A 785 -30.70 -1.71 -24.96
N GLY A 786 -30.86 -0.59 -25.69
CA GLY A 786 -31.97 0.37 -25.55
C GLY A 786 -33.22 0.08 -26.41
N GLY A 787 -33.32 -1.10 -27.05
CA GLY A 787 -34.46 -1.51 -27.86
C GLY A 787 -34.48 -1.01 -29.32
N GLU A 788 -33.58 -0.09 -29.68
CA GLU A 788 -33.48 0.48 -31.04
C GLU A 788 -33.05 -0.59 -32.07
N ARG A 789 -33.75 -0.64 -33.22
CA ARG A 789 -33.41 -1.55 -34.33
C ARG A 789 -32.26 -0.98 -35.15
N ARG A 790 -31.18 -1.73 -35.29
CA ARG A 790 -30.01 -1.41 -36.12
C ARG A 790 -29.95 -2.34 -37.32
N ALA A 791 -29.50 -1.82 -38.46
CA ALA A 791 -29.24 -2.60 -39.67
C ALA A 791 -28.05 -2.05 -40.47
N PHE A 792 -27.29 -2.91 -41.13
CA PHE A 792 -26.27 -2.54 -42.12
C PHE A 792 -25.96 -3.71 -43.06
N ASP A 793 -25.39 -3.40 -44.22
CA ASP A 793 -24.99 -4.40 -45.21
C ASP A 793 -23.47 -4.66 -45.05
N VAL A 794 -23.03 -5.91 -45.22
CA VAL A 794 -21.65 -6.32 -44.91
C VAL A 794 -21.17 -7.47 -45.80
N LEU A 795 -19.87 -7.49 -46.06
CA LEU A 795 -19.16 -8.68 -46.57
C LEU A 795 -18.38 -9.33 -45.44
N TRP A 796 -18.51 -10.65 -45.32
CA TRP A 796 -17.86 -11.46 -44.30
C TRP A 796 -16.59 -12.10 -44.83
N GLY A 797 -15.55 -12.14 -44.01
CA GLY A 797 -14.37 -12.99 -44.23
C GLY A 797 -14.02 -13.75 -42.96
N LYS A 798 -13.21 -14.80 -43.12
CA LYS A 798 -12.54 -15.53 -42.07
C LYS A 798 -11.05 -15.66 -42.40
N ALA A 799 -10.21 -14.98 -41.62
CA ALA A 799 -8.76 -15.01 -41.77
C ALA A 799 -8.08 -15.84 -40.67
N ARG A 800 -6.86 -16.32 -40.92
CA ARG A 800 -6.02 -16.89 -39.85
C ARG A 800 -5.38 -15.76 -39.06
N ALA A 801 -5.16 -15.97 -37.76
CA ALA A 801 -4.56 -14.97 -36.91
C ALA A 801 -3.17 -14.48 -37.38
N PRO A 802 -2.27 -15.33 -37.91
CA PRO A 802 -1.01 -14.88 -38.49
C PRO A 802 -1.16 -13.92 -39.68
N ASP A 803 -2.21 -14.10 -40.51
CA ASP A 803 -2.44 -13.25 -41.69
C ASP A 803 -2.86 -11.83 -41.25
N VAL A 804 -3.70 -11.73 -40.22
CA VAL A 804 -4.10 -10.44 -39.62
C VAL A 804 -2.91 -9.77 -38.94
N LEU A 805 -2.09 -10.53 -38.20
CA LEU A 805 -0.88 -9.99 -37.57
C LEU A 805 0.10 -9.44 -38.60
N ALA A 806 0.29 -10.14 -39.74
CA ALA A 806 1.12 -9.68 -40.83
C ALA A 806 0.61 -8.36 -41.43
N PHE A 807 -0.71 -8.23 -41.60
CA PHE A 807 -1.35 -6.97 -42.01
C PHE A 807 -1.07 -5.83 -41.02
N LEU A 808 -1.24 -6.06 -39.71
CA LEU A 808 -1.00 -5.03 -38.70
C LEU A 808 0.47 -4.58 -38.67
N LYS A 809 1.42 -5.52 -38.79
CA LYS A 809 2.86 -5.23 -38.83
C LYS A 809 3.32 -4.48 -40.09
N SER A 810 2.63 -4.69 -41.21
CA SER A 810 2.94 -4.04 -42.49
C SER A 810 2.25 -2.68 -42.65
N TYR A 811 1.16 -2.44 -41.90
CA TYR A 811 0.41 -1.19 -41.92
C TYR A 811 1.29 0.02 -41.51
N ARG A 812 1.11 1.15 -42.22
CA ARG A 812 1.84 2.41 -42.04
C ARG A 812 0.90 3.51 -41.56
N PHE A 813 1.25 4.17 -40.45
CA PHE A 813 0.50 5.32 -39.93
C PHE A 813 1.18 6.64 -40.32
N ALA A 814 0.59 7.77 -39.91
CA ALA A 814 1.20 9.07 -40.09
C ALA A 814 2.57 9.17 -39.37
N GLU A 815 3.50 9.91 -39.98
CA GLU A 815 4.82 10.23 -39.39
C GLU A 815 5.67 9.00 -38.99
N ASN A 816 5.49 7.84 -39.64
CA ASN A 816 6.16 6.58 -39.30
C ASN A 816 5.96 6.09 -37.85
N LYS A 817 4.97 6.61 -37.13
CA LYS A 817 4.64 6.12 -35.78
C LYS A 817 4.04 4.71 -35.86
N ARG A 818 4.37 3.83 -34.91
CA ARG A 818 3.75 2.49 -34.77
C ARG A 818 2.93 2.38 -33.48
N PRO A 819 1.68 2.85 -33.45
CA PRO A 819 0.83 2.86 -32.26
C PRO A 819 0.17 1.50 -31.92
N LEU A 820 0.61 0.41 -32.55
CA LEU A 820 0.06 -0.94 -32.42
C LEU A 820 0.96 -1.92 -31.66
N TYR A 821 2.13 -1.50 -31.16
CA TYR A 821 3.11 -2.41 -30.56
C TYR A 821 2.51 -3.37 -29.52
N TYR A 822 1.67 -2.87 -28.62
CA TYR A 822 1.04 -3.69 -27.59
C TYR A 822 -0.04 -4.62 -28.16
N GLU A 823 -0.83 -4.13 -29.11
CA GLU A 823 -1.81 -4.93 -29.84
C GLU A 823 -1.13 -6.10 -30.59
N GLU A 824 0.00 -5.84 -31.26
CA GLU A 824 0.81 -6.84 -31.96
C GLU A 824 1.34 -7.89 -30.98
N ALA A 825 2.02 -7.47 -29.90
CA ALA A 825 2.57 -8.37 -28.89
C ALA A 825 1.47 -9.21 -28.19
N TYR A 826 0.31 -8.62 -27.91
CA TYR A 826 -0.83 -9.36 -27.37
C TYR A 826 -1.33 -10.43 -28.36
N ILE A 827 -1.53 -10.05 -29.63
CA ILE A 827 -2.00 -10.98 -30.66
C ILE A 827 -1.00 -12.14 -30.83
N GLU A 828 0.30 -11.85 -30.90
CA GLU A 828 1.37 -12.86 -30.95
C GLU A 828 1.28 -13.85 -29.78
N GLY A 829 1.24 -13.35 -28.55
CA GLY A 829 1.15 -14.21 -27.38
C GLY A 829 -0.13 -15.05 -27.34
N GLN A 830 -1.25 -14.57 -27.88
CA GLN A 830 -2.49 -15.36 -27.99
C GLN A 830 -2.42 -16.43 -29.10
N ILE A 831 -1.69 -16.15 -30.19
CA ILE A 831 -1.41 -17.11 -31.26
C ILE A 831 -0.52 -18.24 -30.73
N GLU A 832 0.58 -17.90 -30.05
CA GLU A 832 1.53 -18.87 -29.47
C GLU A 832 0.85 -19.80 -28.45
N LYS A 833 -0.04 -19.27 -27.62
CA LYS A 833 -0.83 -20.05 -26.66
C LYS A 833 -1.97 -20.84 -27.30
N GLY A 834 -2.16 -20.72 -28.62
CA GLY A 834 -3.25 -21.38 -29.36
C GLY A 834 -4.65 -20.86 -29.01
N MET A 835 -4.74 -19.71 -28.33
CA MET A 835 -6.00 -19.11 -27.86
C MET A 835 -6.69 -18.27 -28.93
N LEU A 836 -5.93 -17.68 -29.86
CA LEU A 836 -6.47 -16.91 -31.00
C LEU A 836 -6.02 -17.54 -32.32
N LYS A 837 -6.91 -18.30 -32.96
CA LYS A 837 -6.62 -19.04 -34.20
C LYS A 837 -7.16 -18.33 -35.45
N HIS A 838 -8.34 -17.72 -35.31
CA HIS A 838 -9.10 -17.17 -36.43
C HIS A 838 -9.65 -15.79 -36.10
N TRP A 839 -9.88 -15.03 -37.16
CA TRP A 839 -10.50 -13.71 -37.11
C TRP A 839 -11.69 -13.66 -38.05
N THR A 840 -12.76 -13.05 -37.59
CA THR A 840 -13.90 -12.68 -38.43
C THR A 840 -13.61 -11.31 -39.03
N ILE A 841 -13.60 -11.21 -40.36
CA ILE A 841 -13.39 -9.96 -41.09
C ILE A 841 -14.76 -9.39 -41.46
N LEU A 842 -15.02 -8.14 -41.08
CA LEU A 842 -16.21 -7.40 -41.46
C LEU A 842 -15.78 -6.30 -42.40
N VAL A 843 -16.38 -6.26 -43.59
CA VAL A 843 -16.22 -5.14 -44.52
C VAL A 843 -17.60 -4.50 -44.75
N PRO A 844 -17.99 -3.51 -43.93
CA PRO A 844 -19.28 -2.85 -44.08
C PRO A 844 -19.45 -2.24 -45.48
N GLN A 845 -20.63 -2.42 -46.06
CA GLN A 845 -21.00 -1.88 -47.37
C GLN A 845 -22.02 -0.76 -47.17
N PRO A 846 -21.66 0.52 -47.36
CA PRO A 846 -22.62 1.62 -47.22
C PRO A 846 -23.78 1.47 -48.23
N SER A 847 -25.00 1.72 -47.75
CA SER A 847 -26.22 1.60 -48.57
C SER A 847 -26.29 2.67 -49.67
N ARG A 848 -25.70 3.86 -49.44
CA ARG A 848 -25.48 4.93 -50.43
C ARG A 848 -24.02 5.38 -50.35
N THR A 849 -23.33 5.45 -51.49
CA THR A 849 -22.00 6.08 -51.60
C THR A 849 -21.89 6.77 -52.95
N GLU A 850 -21.45 8.03 -52.95
CA GLU A 850 -21.13 8.80 -54.16
C GLU A 850 -19.70 8.56 -54.62
N ALA A 851 -18.89 7.90 -53.80
CA ALA A 851 -17.48 7.66 -54.03
C ALA A 851 -17.24 6.42 -54.90
N ALA A 852 -16.26 6.51 -55.80
CA ALA A 852 -15.86 5.38 -56.64
C ALA A 852 -15.45 4.17 -55.76
N PRO A 853 -15.93 2.95 -56.10
CA PRO A 853 -15.53 1.76 -55.38
C PRO A 853 -14.04 1.45 -55.60
N VAL A 854 -13.49 0.62 -54.72
CA VAL A 854 -12.13 0.12 -54.85
C VAL A 854 -12.15 -1.32 -55.40
N ARG A 855 -11.28 -1.60 -56.38
CA ARG A 855 -11.16 -2.94 -56.96
C ARG A 855 -10.34 -3.84 -56.05
N PHE A 856 -10.85 -5.04 -55.85
CA PHE A 856 -10.28 -6.12 -55.05
C PHE A 856 -10.12 -7.39 -55.90
N GLY A 857 -9.20 -8.29 -55.52
CA GLY A 857 -8.73 -9.45 -56.31
C GLY A 857 -9.79 -10.14 -57.18
N GLY A 858 -9.46 -10.35 -58.47
CA GLY A 858 -10.39 -10.92 -59.45
C GLY A 858 -11.43 -9.95 -60.02
N GLY A 859 -11.25 -8.62 -59.84
CA GLY A 859 -12.14 -7.59 -60.41
C GLY A 859 -13.35 -7.23 -59.55
N ARG A 860 -13.40 -7.69 -58.29
CA ARG A 860 -14.50 -7.42 -57.35
C ARG A 860 -14.51 -5.97 -56.89
N SER A 861 -15.69 -5.41 -56.66
CA SER A 861 -15.89 -3.99 -56.33
C SER A 861 -16.31 -3.84 -54.86
N LEU A 862 -15.49 -3.17 -54.04
CA LEU A 862 -15.80 -2.85 -52.64
C LEU A 862 -16.21 -1.38 -52.53
N LYS A 863 -17.32 -1.10 -51.85
CA LYS A 863 -17.77 0.27 -51.65
C LYS A 863 -16.84 1.02 -50.69
N THR A 864 -16.61 2.29 -50.99
CA THR A 864 -15.81 3.21 -50.17
C THR A 864 -16.74 4.14 -49.38
N ILE A 865 -16.24 4.66 -48.25
CA ILE A 865 -16.88 5.71 -47.46
C ILE A 865 -16.13 7.03 -47.63
N VAL A 866 -16.85 8.15 -47.60
CA VAL A 866 -16.24 9.49 -47.62
C VAL A 866 -16.06 9.99 -46.20
N ARG A 867 -14.84 10.38 -45.82
CA ARG A 867 -14.52 11.00 -44.52
C ARG A 867 -13.49 12.11 -44.74
N SER A 868 -13.76 13.29 -44.17
CA SER A 868 -12.75 14.33 -44.07
C SER A 868 -11.79 14.07 -42.90
N ARG A 869 -10.56 14.57 -43.03
CA ARG A 869 -9.57 14.52 -41.93
C ARG A 869 -9.94 15.51 -40.82
N VAL A 870 -9.55 15.16 -39.59
CA VAL A 870 -9.65 16.03 -38.41
C VAL A 870 -8.24 16.54 -38.10
N GLY A 871 -7.88 17.69 -38.68
CA GLY A 871 -6.48 18.13 -38.82
C GLY A 871 -5.80 17.45 -40.01
N GLU A 872 -4.46 17.41 -40.05
CA GLU A 872 -3.72 16.87 -41.21
C GLU A 872 -3.46 15.35 -41.13
N LEU A 873 -3.34 14.79 -39.92
CA LEU A 873 -2.71 13.47 -39.72
C LEU A 873 -3.67 12.35 -39.30
N ARG A 874 -4.98 12.62 -39.22
CA ARG A 874 -5.97 11.65 -38.74
C ARG A 874 -7.36 11.86 -39.32
N PHE A 875 -8.16 10.80 -39.31
CA PHE A 875 -9.61 10.84 -39.51
C PHE A 875 -10.35 10.90 -38.16
N GLY A 876 -11.67 11.10 -38.22
CA GLY A 876 -12.58 10.74 -37.12
C GLY A 876 -12.69 9.21 -36.95
N ALA A 877 -13.63 8.76 -36.12
CA ALA A 877 -13.94 7.34 -36.01
C ALA A 877 -14.38 6.78 -37.38
N TYR A 878 -13.80 5.66 -37.80
CA TYR A 878 -14.23 4.98 -39.03
C TYR A 878 -15.52 4.20 -38.79
N SER A 879 -15.58 3.55 -37.63
CA SER A 879 -16.70 2.74 -37.18
C SER A 879 -17.93 3.56 -36.77
N GLU A 880 -19.08 2.90 -36.86
CA GLU A 880 -20.36 3.41 -36.38
C GLU A 880 -20.80 2.57 -35.18
N PRO A 881 -21.67 3.08 -34.28
CA PRO A 881 -22.18 2.32 -33.13
C PRO A 881 -22.67 0.90 -33.52
N ARG A 882 -23.45 0.80 -34.61
CA ARG A 882 -23.95 -0.49 -35.12
C ARG A 882 -22.86 -1.49 -35.51
N HIS A 883 -21.72 -1.02 -36.01
CA HIS A 883 -20.59 -1.88 -36.36
C HIS A 883 -19.88 -2.40 -35.11
N ARG A 884 -19.69 -1.54 -34.11
CA ARG A 884 -19.04 -1.88 -32.83
C ARG A 884 -19.87 -2.86 -32.01
N GLU A 885 -21.17 -2.64 -31.93
CA GLU A 885 -22.12 -3.55 -31.25
C GLU A 885 -22.16 -4.93 -31.89
N ALA A 886 -22.22 -5.00 -33.23
CA ALA A 886 -22.18 -6.25 -33.96
C ALA A 886 -20.84 -6.99 -33.77
N ALA A 887 -19.71 -6.27 -33.84
CA ALA A 887 -18.39 -6.84 -33.59
C ALA A 887 -18.27 -7.38 -32.15
N ALA A 888 -18.71 -6.62 -31.15
CA ALA A 888 -18.73 -7.03 -29.75
C ALA A 888 -19.60 -8.27 -29.51
N PHE A 889 -20.76 -8.38 -30.17
CA PHE A 889 -21.60 -9.56 -30.11
C PHE A 889 -20.94 -10.78 -30.73
N LEU A 890 -20.32 -10.62 -31.92
CA LEU A 890 -19.63 -11.69 -32.61
C LEU A 890 -18.47 -12.26 -31.77
N ALA A 891 -17.74 -11.39 -31.07
CA ALA A 891 -16.64 -11.74 -30.17
C ALA A 891 -17.10 -12.26 -28.79
N GLY A 892 -18.42 -12.36 -28.55
CA GLY A 892 -18.98 -12.85 -27.28
C GLY A 892 -18.95 -11.87 -26.11
N VAL A 893 -18.71 -10.58 -26.36
CA VAL A 893 -18.56 -9.54 -25.32
C VAL A 893 -19.91 -9.03 -24.82
N VAL A 894 -20.86 -8.83 -25.73
CA VAL A 894 -22.22 -8.31 -25.42
C VAL A 894 -23.30 -9.26 -25.92
N LYS A 895 -24.52 -9.11 -25.40
CA LYS A 895 -25.73 -9.76 -25.95
C LYS A 895 -26.52 -8.74 -26.76
N LEU A 896 -27.10 -9.17 -27.89
CA LEU A 896 -27.99 -8.35 -28.72
C LEU A 896 -29.37 -9.01 -28.78
N GLY A 897 -30.42 -8.20 -28.89
CA GLY A 897 -31.79 -8.68 -29.08
C GLY A 897 -32.06 -9.00 -30.54
N ARG A 898 -32.80 -10.09 -30.81
CA ARG A 898 -33.27 -10.50 -32.16
C ARG A 898 -32.21 -10.37 -33.28
N PRO A 899 -30.99 -10.92 -33.12
CA PRO A 899 -29.98 -10.85 -34.17
C PRO A 899 -30.42 -11.65 -35.41
N SER A 900 -30.09 -11.16 -36.61
CA SER A 900 -30.33 -11.87 -37.86
C SER A 900 -29.60 -13.23 -37.85
N LYS A 901 -30.14 -14.22 -38.58
CA LYS A 901 -29.53 -15.56 -38.69
C LYS A 901 -28.07 -15.48 -39.16
N SER A 902 -27.78 -14.57 -40.10
CA SER A 902 -26.44 -14.28 -40.61
C SER A 902 -25.44 -13.80 -39.54
N LEU A 903 -25.91 -13.01 -38.56
CA LEU A 903 -25.08 -12.49 -37.47
C LEU A 903 -24.95 -13.53 -36.36
N ALA A 904 -26.05 -14.17 -35.97
CA ALA A 904 -26.10 -15.15 -34.88
C ALA A 904 -25.24 -16.38 -35.16
N SER A 905 -25.26 -16.91 -36.40
CA SER A 905 -24.51 -18.12 -36.77
C SER A 905 -22.99 -17.92 -36.83
N ARG A 906 -22.51 -16.67 -36.75
CA ARG A 906 -21.09 -16.31 -36.86
C ARG A 906 -20.47 -15.89 -35.53
N ARG A 907 -21.24 -15.91 -34.45
CA ARG A 907 -20.72 -15.62 -33.11
C ARG A 907 -19.75 -16.71 -32.68
N ASP A 908 -18.56 -16.29 -32.27
CA ASP A 908 -17.51 -17.16 -31.76
C ASP A 908 -16.72 -16.40 -30.68
N GLU A 909 -16.89 -16.84 -29.43
CA GLU A 909 -16.30 -16.20 -28.26
C GLU A 909 -14.77 -16.39 -28.18
N LYS A 910 -14.17 -17.15 -29.11
CA LYS A 910 -12.72 -17.36 -29.25
C LYS A 910 -12.13 -16.66 -30.48
N SER A 911 -12.96 -16.00 -31.30
CA SER A 911 -12.51 -15.30 -32.51
C SER A 911 -12.54 -13.78 -32.31
N ALA A 912 -11.43 -13.13 -32.67
CA ALA A 912 -11.40 -11.68 -32.77
C ALA A 912 -12.11 -11.19 -34.04
N VAL A 913 -12.54 -9.93 -34.05
CA VAL A 913 -13.23 -9.33 -35.19
C VAL A 913 -12.42 -8.13 -35.69
N LEU A 914 -12.01 -8.17 -36.96
CA LEU A 914 -11.40 -7.02 -37.64
C LEU A 914 -12.45 -6.39 -38.55
N VAL A 915 -12.75 -5.12 -38.33
CA VAL A 915 -13.65 -4.34 -39.19
C VAL A 915 -12.82 -3.44 -40.08
N LEU A 916 -12.87 -3.64 -41.40
CA LEU A 916 -12.11 -2.90 -42.40
C LEU A 916 -12.98 -1.86 -43.11
N TYR A 917 -12.40 -0.68 -43.32
CA TYR A 917 -13.05 0.46 -43.98
C TYR A 917 -12.16 0.96 -45.11
N PHE A 918 -12.74 1.17 -46.30
CA PHE A 918 -12.05 1.80 -47.42
C PHE A 918 -12.55 3.24 -47.54
N VAL A 919 -11.64 4.19 -47.39
CA VAL A 919 -11.97 5.60 -47.11
C VAL A 919 -11.40 6.49 -48.20
N ARG A 920 -12.24 7.33 -48.79
CA ARG A 920 -11.83 8.45 -49.65
C ARG A 920 -12.06 9.76 -48.91
N GLU A 921 -11.20 10.75 -49.17
CA GLU A 921 -11.33 12.07 -48.54
C GLU A 921 -12.41 12.93 -49.20
N ARG A 922 -12.63 12.70 -50.50
CA ARG A 922 -13.64 13.36 -51.33
C ARG A 922 -14.42 12.32 -52.13
N ALA A 923 -15.57 12.72 -52.67
CA ALA A 923 -16.40 11.86 -53.50
C ALA A 923 -15.85 11.68 -54.94
N ASP A 924 -14.75 12.35 -55.29
CA ASP A 924 -14.12 12.26 -56.60
C ASP A 924 -13.53 10.87 -56.90
N THR A 925 -13.45 10.55 -58.20
CA THR A 925 -13.10 9.21 -58.69
C THR A 925 -11.58 8.97 -58.80
N THR A 926 -10.75 9.99 -58.58
CA THR A 926 -9.30 9.99 -58.85
C THR A 926 -8.41 10.00 -57.61
N GLY A 927 -8.94 10.29 -56.42
CA GLY A 927 -8.13 10.35 -55.19
C GLY A 927 -7.61 8.98 -54.71
N PRO A 928 -6.62 8.94 -53.79
CA PRO A 928 -6.14 7.70 -53.19
C PRO A 928 -7.16 7.12 -52.19
N VAL A 929 -7.14 5.78 -52.01
CA VAL A 929 -8.02 5.07 -51.05
C VAL A 929 -7.24 4.73 -49.79
N ASN A 930 -7.63 5.36 -48.68
CA ASN A 930 -7.12 5.03 -47.35
C ASN A 930 -7.80 3.76 -46.80
N VAL A 931 -7.10 3.02 -45.96
CA VAL A 931 -7.65 1.85 -45.26
C VAL A 931 -7.76 2.18 -43.77
N GLY A 932 -8.96 2.27 -43.24
CA GLY A 932 -9.22 2.34 -41.80
C GLY A 932 -9.58 0.97 -41.23
N PHE A 933 -9.34 0.74 -39.94
CA PHE A 933 -9.77 -0.50 -39.30
C PHE A 933 -10.07 -0.34 -37.81
N GLY A 934 -10.94 -1.20 -37.30
CA GLY A 934 -11.18 -1.40 -35.87
C GLY A 934 -11.07 -2.88 -35.50
N ILE A 935 -10.62 -3.16 -34.28
CA ILE A 935 -10.44 -4.51 -33.74
C ILE A 935 -11.35 -4.67 -32.52
N GLN A 936 -12.14 -5.73 -32.51
CA GLN A 936 -12.77 -6.25 -31.32
C GLN A 936 -12.06 -7.53 -30.89
N TYR A 937 -11.50 -7.54 -29.68
CA TYR A 937 -10.88 -8.73 -29.12
C TYR A 937 -11.94 -9.63 -28.43
N PRO A 938 -11.76 -10.96 -28.45
CA PRO A 938 -12.66 -11.89 -27.79
C PRO A 938 -12.41 -11.96 -26.29
N GLY A 939 -13.35 -12.59 -25.58
CA GLY A 939 -13.24 -12.85 -24.15
C GLY A 939 -13.63 -11.68 -23.26
N LYS A 940 -13.52 -11.89 -21.95
CA LYS A 940 -13.64 -10.86 -20.92
C LYS A 940 -12.27 -10.69 -20.27
N LYS A 941 -11.91 -9.47 -19.86
CA LYS A 941 -10.71 -9.25 -19.04
C LYS A 941 -10.80 -10.13 -17.79
N ARG A 942 -9.97 -11.16 -17.74
CA ARG A 942 -9.83 -12.05 -16.58
C ARG A 942 -8.54 -11.64 -15.85
N GLY A 943 -8.56 -10.44 -15.24
CA GLY A 943 -7.45 -9.95 -14.42
C GLY A 943 -6.76 -8.69 -14.94
N VAL A 944 -5.43 -8.70 -14.89
CA VAL A 944 -4.53 -7.55 -15.01
C VAL A 944 -4.65 -6.85 -16.37
N GLY A 945 -5.08 -5.60 -16.39
CA GLY A 945 -5.25 -4.82 -17.61
C GLY A 945 -3.94 -4.35 -18.25
N ILE A 946 -2.93 -3.99 -17.45
CA ILE A 946 -1.62 -3.49 -17.91
C ILE A 946 -0.54 -3.98 -16.93
N ILE A 947 0.62 -4.38 -17.45
CA ILE A 947 1.84 -4.63 -16.66
C ILE A 947 2.86 -3.54 -16.99
N TRP A 948 3.33 -2.84 -15.96
CA TRP A 948 4.36 -1.81 -16.04
C TRP A 948 5.71 -2.37 -15.60
N GLY A 949 6.78 -1.89 -16.22
CA GLY A 949 8.16 -2.06 -15.78
C GLY A 949 8.90 -0.72 -15.81
N VAL A 950 10.20 -0.73 -15.51
CA VAL A 950 11.09 0.44 -15.65
C VAL A 950 11.94 0.27 -16.89
N LYS A 951 12.11 1.36 -17.66
CA LYS A 951 12.97 1.37 -18.85
C LYS A 951 14.44 1.19 -18.42
N ASP A 952 15.12 0.19 -18.97
CA ASP A 952 16.59 0.08 -18.86
C ASP A 952 17.24 0.69 -20.11
N GLU A 953 18.01 1.77 -19.93
CA GLU A 953 18.73 2.42 -21.03
C GLU A 953 20.00 1.68 -21.44
N THR A 954 20.51 0.80 -20.58
CA THR A 954 21.72 -0.02 -20.83
C THR A 954 21.39 -1.31 -21.60
N HIS A 955 20.17 -1.83 -21.47
CA HIS A 955 19.69 -3.01 -22.18
C HIS A 955 18.29 -2.80 -22.80
N PRO A 956 18.15 -1.91 -23.80
CA PRO A 956 16.84 -1.61 -24.42
C PRO A 956 16.18 -2.82 -25.10
N GLU A 957 16.96 -3.86 -25.41
CA GLU A 957 16.54 -5.10 -26.10
C GLU A 957 16.30 -6.27 -25.11
N GLU A 958 16.76 -6.21 -23.86
CA GLU A 958 16.56 -7.29 -22.88
C GLU A 958 15.23 -7.13 -22.14
N VAL A 959 14.15 -7.47 -22.83
CA VAL A 959 12.92 -7.91 -22.16
C VAL A 959 12.76 -9.39 -22.43
N LEU A 960 13.49 -10.22 -21.68
CA LEU A 960 13.35 -11.67 -21.80
C LEU A 960 13.14 -12.34 -20.43
N ALA A 961 11.88 -12.75 -20.29
CA ALA A 961 11.36 -13.91 -19.57
C ALA A 961 11.07 -13.80 -18.06
N PRO A 962 9.87 -14.25 -17.63
CA PRO A 962 9.65 -14.63 -16.24
C PRO A 962 10.58 -15.78 -15.90
N VAL A 963 11.22 -15.68 -14.73
CA VAL A 963 12.11 -16.67 -14.09
C VAL A 963 11.93 -18.08 -14.67
N ALA A 964 12.81 -18.47 -15.59
CA ALA A 964 12.87 -19.83 -16.08
C ALA A 964 13.24 -20.76 -14.91
N LYS A 965 12.49 -21.88 -14.79
CA LYS A 965 12.83 -22.98 -13.88
C LYS A 965 14.32 -23.33 -14.02
N SER A 966 15.02 -23.41 -12.89
CA SER A 966 16.41 -23.86 -12.81
C SER A 966 16.58 -25.15 -13.61
N ARG A 967 17.27 -25.08 -14.76
CA ARG A 967 17.78 -26.27 -15.42
C ARG A 967 18.90 -26.80 -14.54
N SER A 968 18.67 -27.96 -13.92
CA SER A 968 19.70 -28.77 -13.30
C SER A 968 20.82 -29.01 -14.31
N SER A 969 22.04 -28.61 -13.95
CA SER A 969 23.26 -28.84 -14.70
C SER A 969 23.43 -30.34 -14.98
N PRO A 970 23.61 -30.80 -16.22
CA PRO A 970 24.04 -32.17 -16.46
C PRO A 970 25.50 -32.30 -16.02
N GLN A 971 25.74 -33.20 -15.07
CA GLN A 971 27.08 -33.64 -14.68
C GLN A 971 27.89 -33.99 -15.93
N ARG A 972 29.00 -33.27 -16.15
CA ARG A 972 30.08 -33.69 -17.05
C ARG A 972 30.68 -34.97 -16.46
N ARG A 973 30.28 -36.13 -16.99
CA ARG A 973 30.99 -37.39 -16.82
C ARG A 973 32.35 -37.27 -17.50
N ALA A 974 33.41 -37.16 -16.71
CA ALA A 974 34.75 -37.47 -17.16
C ALA A 974 34.80 -38.97 -17.53
N ARG A 975 35.00 -39.29 -18.81
CA ARG A 975 35.36 -40.64 -19.25
C ARG A 975 36.85 -40.84 -18.97
N ALA A 976 37.14 -41.59 -17.92
CA ALA A 976 38.38 -42.35 -17.84
C ALA A 976 38.33 -43.50 -18.87
N ARG A 977 39.37 -43.65 -19.69
CA ARG A 977 39.69 -44.91 -20.35
C ARG A 977 40.22 -45.88 -19.29
N PRO A 978 39.85 -47.16 -19.35
CA PRO A 978 40.88 -48.17 -19.64
C PRO A 978 40.39 -49.22 -20.64
N LYS A 979 41.30 -50.12 -21.04
CA LYS A 979 41.06 -51.26 -21.94
C LYS A 979 39.80 -52.04 -21.61
#